data_AF-A0A9X2ERQ6-F1
#
_entry.id   AF-A0A9X2ERQ6-F1
#
_cell.length_a   1.000
_cell.length_b   1.000
_cell.length_c   1.000
_cell.angle_alpha   90.00
_cell.angle_beta   90.00
_cell.angle_gamma   90.00
#
_symmetry.space_group_name_H-M   'P 1'
#
loop_
_entity.id
_entity.type
_entity.pdbx_description
1 polymer ?
#
loop_
_entity_poly.entity_id
_entity_poly.type
_entity_poly.pdbx_seq_one_letter_code
_entity_poly.pdbx_strand_id
1 'polypeptide(L)'
;SSITFSDVNTLTAVNADLLGSSSDDAFILQANGDIEAYGMTVSGMSAVDGQAGSNSLDASAYSDGLALTGSDNQVTAGALTFGDITSAITSTLTGSSGADSFTVDGDNAVTSSDIAFTGLTTIDAQGGNDAVTGADGADWTLTGTDNEAVNSSITFNSIENLVAVNADLVATTSNDAFVLQSDADVEVYDMTVSGMSAVDGNGGDDSLDASAYSDGLSLTGTDNQLAAGSLSFYSISSATTSVLTNTHDSAEFELQGEQTLETAGISFSGIEEVNTSGSNDTLVATDSDDNFILKSGGDIRVAGIDFTGLEIVDGAGGSDTVDADGATWTSTSSGSSLVDGSVEAEVNSLTVYFENLEKVSNAGSYVGQDVDGEYDFGALNTMMIGGVTFAGLDSVAAGSGTDTVKGANIDAVWDINDSEHTVSSGGASLTIIGIESISAGSGADEFNLNGGELTGIDTGAGNDIVTLSGTVIDSITLGAGNDSVTVETDIGQEVELTGGTGTDDFQYTLSGATWEIYETGNQVGNFGFAGFEYLDNTTDRITVQTDLAFDFVDGGNTSASFNKNGAGIQFSGMRLGYDGEGDIYVTNSTTETIGGSLLADRAELVVGGDVDIETDVNTLAVVTSGVDINIRVLAAGDLVIDEVDAGRGTVSLASSSFGTLTGETYGDTHITASAVTLGSDTELWTIIGDATNPLRMNVTDALDIYSVSYYEPDFIGQIPTVTSTGDELQSVAGAQASQGLKSAVQNAVEDFSHVDPAIFSAVKPYSSGVDAVNSPEMRLKSGELSPAVASAESEVEVNPQFDTELDAETSDAFSEITGDQGDFSGGSAGH
;
A
#
# COMPACT_ATOMS: atom_id res chain seq x y z
N SER A 1 40.77 -17.00 -105.31
CA SER A 1 41.27 -17.62 -106.56
C SER A 1 41.85 -18.98 -106.24
N SER A 2 41.37 -20.06 -106.85
CA SER A 2 41.72 -21.43 -106.46
C SER A 2 43.07 -21.90 -107.03
N ILE A 3 44.14 -21.72 -106.26
CA ILE A 3 45.41 -22.44 -106.45
C ILE A 3 45.60 -23.29 -105.18
N THR A 4 45.64 -24.61 -105.35
CA THR A 4 45.89 -25.55 -104.25
C THR A 4 47.39 -25.83 -104.15
N PHE A 5 47.93 -25.75 -102.94
CA PHE A 5 49.26 -26.23 -102.59
C PHE A 5 49.14 -27.48 -101.72
N SER A 6 50.15 -28.34 -101.73
CA SER A 6 50.25 -29.52 -100.85
C SER A 6 51.63 -29.56 -100.21
N ASP A 7 51.76 -30.33 -99.13
CA ASP A 7 53.05 -30.59 -98.46
C ASP A 7 53.78 -29.31 -98.02
N VAL A 8 53.00 -28.28 -97.66
CA VAL A 8 53.49 -26.98 -97.16
C VAL A 8 53.80 -27.11 -95.67
N ASN A 9 55.04 -26.82 -95.26
CA ASN A 9 55.40 -26.77 -93.84
C ASN A 9 55.25 -25.37 -93.23
N THR A 10 55.42 -24.33 -94.03
CA THR A 10 55.33 -22.92 -93.59
C THR A 10 54.61 -22.05 -94.61
N LEU A 11 53.76 -21.15 -94.11
CA LEU A 11 53.00 -20.19 -94.89
C LEU A 11 53.15 -18.79 -94.27
N THR A 12 53.36 -17.76 -95.09
CA THR A 12 53.37 -16.37 -94.62
C THR A 12 52.26 -15.60 -95.35
N ALA A 13 51.14 -15.42 -94.67
CA ALA A 13 49.90 -14.85 -95.19
C ALA A 13 49.85 -13.33 -94.99
N VAL A 14 50.87 -12.62 -95.50
CA VAL A 14 51.10 -11.19 -95.23
C VAL A 14 49.87 -10.30 -95.48
N ASN A 15 49.23 -9.83 -94.41
CA ASN A 15 47.97 -9.07 -94.43
C ASN A 15 46.83 -9.81 -95.16
N ALA A 16 46.70 -11.10 -94.90
CA ALA A 16 45.60 -11.94 -95.36
C ALA A 16 45.11 -12.85 -94.23
N ASP A 17 43.85 -13.27 -94.33
CA ASP A 17 43.19 -14.03 -93.28
C ASP A 17 43.36 -15.55 -93.52
N LEU A 18 43.59 -16.30 -92.43
CA LEU A 18 43.63 -17.76 -92.44
C LEU A 18 42.20 -18.29 -92.28
N LEU A 19 41.57 -18.60 -93.41
CA LEU A 19 40.28 -19.27 -93.43
C LEU A 19 40.46 -20.77 -93.13
N GLY A 20 39.67 -21.27 -92.19
CA GLY A 20 39.54 -22.66 -91.79
C GLY A 20 38.84 -23.56 -92.82
N SER A 21 38.23 -24.63 -92.32
CA SER A 21 37.52 -25.63 -93.12
C SER A 21 36.00 -25.44 -93.08
N SER A 22 35.24 -26.54 -93.13
CA SER A 22 33.80 -26.56 -92.83
C SER A 22 33.49 -27.76 -91.93
N SER A 23 34.40 -27.99 -90.99
CA SER A 23 34.46 -29.04 -89.99
C SER A 23 35.32 -28.51 -88.83
N ASP A 24 35.19 -29.11 -87.66
CA ASP A 24 35.89 -28.71 -86.43
C ASP A 24 37.41 -28.52 -86.66
N ASP A 25 37.86 -27.26 -86.61
CA ASP A 25 39.26 -26.89 -86.75
C ASP A 25 39.96 -26.76 -85.38
N ALA A 26 41.27 -26.98 -85.38
CA ALA A 26 42.14 -26.76 -84.22
C ALA A 26 43.32 -25.87 -84.61
N PHE A 27 43.45 -24.75 -83.91
CA PHE A 27 44.50 -23.76 -84.06
C PHE A 27 45.34 -23.72 -82.78
N ILE A 28 46.67 -23.78 -82.90
CA ILE A 28 47.60 -23.64 -81.78
C ILE A 28 48.36 -22.32 -81.96
N LEU A 29 48.18 -21.37 -81.04
CA LEU A 29 48.88 -20.10 -81.02
C LEU A 29 50.20 -20.23 -80.27
N GLN A 30 51.30 -20.05 -80.99
CA GLN A 30 52.64 -20.11 -80.41
C GLN A 30 53.03 -18.79 -79.75
N ALA A 31 53.97 -18.86 -78.81
CA ALA A 31 54.53 -17.73 -78.04
C ALA A 31 55.11 -16.55 -78.87
N ASN A 32 55.19 -16.68 -80.20
CA ASN A 32 55.67 -15.65 -81.12
C ASN A 32 54.56 -15.05 -82.02
N GLY A 33 53.30 -15.45 -81.85
CA GLY A 33 52.17 -15.01 -82.68
C GLY A 33 51.96 -15.80 -83.98
N ASP A 34 52.73 -16.86 -84.23
CA ASP A 34 52.49 -17.77 -85.36
C ASP A 34 51.47 -18.86 -84.96
N ILE A 35 50.66 -19.30 -85.92
CA ILE A 35 49.67 -20.37 -85.74
C ILE A 35 50.24 -21.69 -86.25
N GLU A 36 50.17 -22.77 -85.47
CA GLU A 36 50.20 -24.12 -86.02
C GLU A 36 48.76 -24.61 -86.27
N ALA A 37 48.46 -24.93 -87.52
CA ALA A 37 47.18 -25.49 -87.95
C ALA A 37 47.41 -26.52 -89.06
N TYR A 38 46.72 -27.66 -89.01
CA TYR A 38 46.87 -28.75 -90.00
C TYR A 38 48.32 -29.24 -90.23
N GLY A 39 49.22 -29.06 -89.25
CA GLY A 39 50.65 -29.40 -89.35
C GLY A 39 51.48 -28.40 -90.19
N MET A 40 50.97 -27.19 -90.38
CA MET A 40 51.63 -26.07 -91.04
C MET A 40 51.81 -24.91 -90.04
N THR A 41 52.97 -24.26 -90.04
CA THR A 41 53.14 -22.99 -89.33
C THR A 41 52.75 -21.81 -90.23
N VAL A 42 51.79 -21.00 -89.82
CA VAL A 42 51.25 -19.86 -90.55
C VAL A 42 51.61 -18.56 -89.81
N SER A 43 52.10 -17.56 -90.55
CA SER A 43 52.71 -16.34 -90.02
C SER A 43 52.24 -15.08 -90.75
N GLY A 44 52.20 -13.94 -90.05
CA GLY A 44 51.92 -12.61 -90.65
C GLY A 44 50.48 -12.37 -91.15
N MET A 45 49.52 -13.14 -90.63
CA MET A 45 48.08 -13.02 -90.91
C MET A 45 47.48 -11.71 -90.38
N SER A 46 46.31 -11.33 -90.89
CA SER A 46 45.45 -10.28 -90.29
C SER A 46 44.39 -10.85 -89.36
N ALA A 47 43.79 -11.98 -89.70
CA ALA A 47 42.84 -12.72 -88.88
C ALA A 47 42.95 -14.24 -89.09
N VAL A 48 42.32 -15.00 -88.21
CA VAL A 48 41.96 -16.42 -88.38
C VAL A 48 40.42 -16.49 -88.34
N ASP A 49 39.82 -17.31 -89.19
CA ASP A 49 38.37 -17.47 -89.30
C ASP A 49 38.06 -18.97 -89.37
N GLY A 50 37.46 -19.51 -88.31
CA GLY A 50 37.10 -20.93 -88.22
C GLY A 50 35.93 -21.36 -89.12
N GLN A 51 35.14 -20.42 -89.66
CA GLN A 51 33.91 -20.69 -90.41
C GLN A 51 33.00 -21.71 -89.67
N ALA A 52 32.66 -22.84 -90.32
CA ALA A 52 31.63 -23.75 -89.82
C ALA A 52 32.22 -25.01 -89.18
N GLY A 53 32.12 -25.13 -87.86
CA GLY A 53 32.56 -26.27 -87.05
C GLY A 53 32.51 -25.91 -85.56
N SER A 54 32.85 -26.85 -84.68
CA SER A 54 33.18 -26.54 -83.29
C SER A 54 34.67 -26.24 -83.19
N ASN A 55 35.07 -25.00 -83.43
CA ASN A 55 36.48 -24.64 -83.62
C ASN A 55 37.19 -24.31 -82.31
N SER A 56 38.48 -24.66 -82.22
CA SER A 56 39.26 -24.61 -80.98
C SER A 56 40.58 -23.84 -81.13
N LEU A 57 40.94 -23.06 -80.11
CA LEU A 57 42.16 -22.26 -80.02
C LEU A 57 42.98 -22.59 -78.77
N ASP A 58 44.08 -23.34 -78.92
CA ASP A 58 45.07 -23.50 -77.85
C ASP A 58 46.03 -22.32 -77.86
N ALA A 59 45.82 -21.37 -76.94
CA ALA A 59 46.71 -20.23 -76.69
C ALA A 59 47.53 -20.40 -75.39
N SER A 60 47.62 -21.62 -74.83
CA SER A 60 48.33 -21.88 -73.56
C SER A 60 49.82 -21.55 -73.58
N ALA A 61 50.41 -21.42 -74.78
CA ALA A 61 51.79 -21.00 -74.99
C ALA A 61 51.98 -19.47 -75.19
N TYR A 62 50.89 -18.69 -75.24
CA TYR A 62 50.92 -17.25 -75.52
C TYR A 62 50.78 -16.45 -74.22
N SER A 63 51.85 -15.74 -73.84
CA SER A 63 51.99 -15.11 -72.51
C SER A 63 51.06 -13.93 -72.26
N ASP A 64 50.58 -13.29 -73.33
CA ASP A 64 49.90 -11.99 -73.27
C ASP A 64 48.36 -12.17 -73.24
N GLY A 65 47.88 -13.42 -73.19
CA GLY A 65 46.47 -13.77 -73.07
C GLY A 65 45.65 -13.64 -74.35
N LEU A 66 44.33 -13.75 -74.18
CA LEU A 66 43.32 -13.44 -75.20
C LEU A 66 42.48 -12.27 -74.71
N ALA A 67 41.92 -11.48 -75.62
CA ALA A 67 40.95 -10.43 -75.29
C ALA A 67 39.64 -10.61 -76.06
N LEU A 68 38.50 -10.44 -75.38
CA LEU A 68 37.16 -10.42 -75.98
C LEU A 68 37.00 -9.21 -76.91
N THR A 69 36.11 -9.34 -77.90
CA THR A 69 35.84 -8.28 -78.87
C THR A 69 34.48 -7.60 -78.70
N GLY A 70 33.67 -8.05 -77.73
CA GLY A 70 32.24 -7.69 -77.63
C GLY A 70 31.43 -8.23 -78.82
N SER A 71 31.84 -9.38 -79.37
CA SER A 71 31.15 -10.09 -80.45
C SER A 71 31.28 -11.60 -80.23
N ASP A 72 30.17 -12.31 -80.43
CA ASP A 72 30.06 -13.75 -80.22
C ASP A 72 31.11 -14.52 -81.05
N ASN A 73 31.66 -15.57 -80.46
CA ASN A 73 32.67 -16.45 -81.06
C ASN A 73 33.96 -15.74 -81.54
N GLN A 74 34.26 -14.52 -81.05
CA GLN A 74 35.40 -13.72 -81.51
C GLN A 74 36.32 -13.16 -80.40
N VAL A 75 37.61 -13.53 -80.48
CA VAL A 75 38.70 -13.05 -79.60
C VAL A 75 39.84 -12.42 -80.40
N THR A 76 40.77 -11.76 -79.69
CA THR A 76 42.05 -11.29 -80.24
C THR A 76 43.24 -11.79 -79.43
N ALA A 77 44.37 -12.02 -80.11
CA ALA A 77 45.68 -12.14 -79.49
C ALA A 77 46.55 -10.97 -79.97
N GLY A 78 46.65 -9.92 -79.16
CA GLY A 78 47.28 -8.66 -79.54
C GLY A 78 46.58 -7.99 -80.73
N ALA A 79 47.15 -8.15 -81.94
CA ALA A 79 46.61 -7.58 -83.18
C ALA A 79 46.00 -8.62 -84.15
N LEU A 80 45.97 -9.91 -83.77
CA LEU A 80 45.40 -10.99 -84.57
C LEU A 80 44.00 -11.34 -84.06
N THR A 81 42.96 -11.13 -84.87
CA THR A 81 41.58 -11.54 -84.54
C THR A 81 41.35 -13.01 -84.89
N PHE A 82 40.59 -13.72 -84.07
CA PHE A 82 40.09 -15.07 -84.33
C PHE A 82 38.56 -15.03 -84.30
N GLY A 83 37.91 -15.33 -85.42
CA GLY A 83 36.45 -15.46 -85.54
C GLY A 83 35.99 -16.91 -85.64
N ASP A 84 34.70 -17.12 -85.38
CA ASP A 84 34.03 -18.43 -85.39
C ASP A 84 34.74 -19.49 -84.50
N ILE A 85 35.25 -19.07 -83.34
CA ILE A 85 35.84 -19.94 -82.30
C ILE A 85 34.78 -20.33 -81.26
N THR A 86 34.74 -21.61 -80.87
CA THR A 86 33.79 -22.14 -79.87
C THR A 86 34.46 -22.49 -78.55
N SER A 87 35.76 -22.74 -78.53
CA SER A 87 36.53 -22.99 -77.30
C SER A 87 37.97 -22.50 -77.37
N ALA A 88 38.53 -22.12 -76.23
CA ALA A 88 39.89 -21.64 -76.12
C ALA A 88 40.61 -22.10 -74.85
N ILE A 89 41.94 -22.14 -74.91
CA ILE A 89 42.81 -22.39 -73.75
C ILE A 89 43.71 -21.18 -73.54
N THR A 90 43.61 -20.50 -72.40
CA THR A 90 44.46 -19.34 -72.05
C THR A 90 44.57 -19.19 -70.54
N SER A 91 45.71 -18.69 -70.04
CA SER A 91 45.89 -18.39 -68.61
C SER A 91 45.26 -17.07 -68.17
N THR A 92 45.08 -16.16 -69.13
CA THR A 92 44.65 -14.77 -68.99
C THR A 92 43.60 -14.47 -70.05
N LEU A 93 42.47 -13.90 -69.62
CA LEU A 93 41.45 -13.35 -70.51
C LEU A 93 41.21 -11.89 -70.13
N THR A 94 41.13 -11.02 -71.12
CA THR A 94 40.73 -9.62 -70.96
C THR A 94 39.37 -9.41 -71.60
N GLY A 95 38.51 -8.61 -70.96
CA GLY A 95 37.18 -8.25 -71.44
C GLY A 95 37.21 -7.28 -72.63
N SER A 96 36.04 -6.80 -73.00
CA SER A 96 35.84 -5.84 -74.09
C SER A 96 36.04 -4.39 -73.60
N SER A 97 35.13 -3.47 -73.91
CA SER A 97 35.14 -2.08 -73.38
C SER A 97 33.70 -1.58 -73.17
N GLY A 98 32.86 -2.50 -72.72
CA GLY A 98 31.45 -2.38 -72.44
C GLY A 98 30.97 -3.70 -71.82
N ALA A 99 29.73 -3.73 -71.34
CA ALA A 99 29.20 -4.81 -70.51
C ALA A 99 29.45 -6.22 -71.05
N ASP A 100 30.37 -6.95 -70.41
CA ASP A 100 30.66 -8.36 -70.63
C ASP A 100 29.91 -9.24 -69.62
N SER A 101 29.76 -10.53 -69.95
CA SER A 101 29.19 -11.54 -69.05
C SER A 101 30.01 -12.81 -69.05
N PHE A 102 30.25 -13.35 -67.85
CA PHE A 102 31.06 -14.54 -67.60
C PHE A 102 30.25 -15.55 -66.78
N THR A 103 30.24 -16.82 -67.18
CA THR A 103 29.68 -17.93 -66.39
C THR A 103 30.80 -18.89 -66.03
N VAL A 104 30.99 -19.20 -64.75
CA VAL A 104 32.02 -20.14 -64.30
C VAL A 104 31.50 -21.58 -64.48
N ASP A 105 32.15 -22.34 -65.37
CA ASP A 105 31.81 -23.74 -65.65
C ASP A 105 32.53 -24.73 -64.70
N GLY A 106 33.54 -24.25 -63.96
CA GLY A 106 34.30 -25.01 -62.96
C GLY A 106 35.74 -24.51 -62.83
N ASP A 107 36.60 -25.32 -62.18
CA ASP A 107 38.01 -24.97 -61.93
C ASP A 107 38.74 -24.52 -63.19
N ASN A 108 39.20 -23.26 -63.18
CA ASN A 108 39.92 -22.61 -64.27
C ASN A 108 39.13 -22.60 -65.62
N ALA A 109 37.80 -22.67 -65.60
CA ALA A 109 36.93 -22.73 -66.79
C ALA A 109 35.75 -21.74 -66.73
N VAL A 110 35.54 -20.98 -67.81
CA VAL A 110 34.50 -19.94 -67.93
C VAL A 110 33.96 -19.91 -69.35
N THR A 111 32.64 -19.76 -69.50
CA THR A 111 32.00 -19.42 -70.78
C THR A 111 31.72 -17.91 -70.85
N SER A 112 32.11 -17.27 -71.95
CA SER A 112 31.78 -15.87 -72.27
C SER A 112 31.77 -15.65 -73.80
N SER A 113 30.90 -14.76 -74.30
CA SER A 113 30.76 -14.46 -75.74
C SER A 113 30.62 -15.72 -76.63
N ASP A 114 29.83 -16.71 -76.19
CA ASP A 114 29.67 -18.04 -76.81
C ASP A 114 30.98 -18.85 -76.99
N ILE A 115 32.04 -18.54 -76.24
CA ILE A 115 33.30 -19.29 -76.18
C ILE A 115 33.48 -19.93 -74.81
N ALA A 116 33.75 -21.24 -74.78
CA ALA A 116 34.18 -21.95 -73.57
C ALA A 116 35.71 -21.85 -73.39
N PHE A 117 36.16 -21.09 -72.40
CA PHE A 117 37.56 -20.92 -72.03
C PHE A 117 37.99 -21.91 -70.94
N THR A 118 39.25 -22.36 -71.01
CA THR A 118 39.86 -23.25 -69.99
C THR A 118 41.32 -22.88 -69.70
N GLY A 119 41.80 -23.27 -68.51
CA GLY A 119 43.16 -22.97 -68.04
C GLY A 119 43.34 -21.57 -67.45
N LEU A 120 42.24 -20.84 -67.27
CA LEU A 120 42.21 -19.46 -66.77
C LEU A 120 42.67 -19.37 -65.33
N THR A 121 43.54 -18.40 -65.04
CA THR A 121 43.93 -18.03 -63.67
C THR A 121 43.45 -16.62 -63.30
N THR A 122 43.25 -15.77 -64.30
CA THR A 122 42.85 -14.37 -64.14
C THR A 122 41.95 -13.94 -65.29
N ILE A 123 40.91 -13.18 -64.96
CA ILE A 123 40.11 -12.40 -65.91
C ILE A 123 40.13 -10.93 -65.46
N ASP A 124 40.30 -10.01 -66.41
CA ASP A 124 40.12 -8.57 -66.22
C ASP A 124 39.07 -8.09 -67.20
N ALA A 125 37.88 -7.70 -66.75
CA ALA A 125 36.78 -7.30 -67.63
C ALA A 125 36.99 -5.91 -68.29
N GLN A 126 38.04 -5.17 -67.89
CA GLN A 126 38.38 -3.79 -68.24
C GLN A 126 37.38 -2.70 -67.80
N GLY A 127 36.09 -2.87 -68.07
CA GLY A 127 35.07 -1.91 -67.66
C GLY A 127 33.89 -1.78 -68.62
N GLY A 128 32.70 -1.90 -68.03
CA GLY A 128 31.43 -1.75 -68.69
C GLY A 128 30.31 -1.63 -67.66
N ASN A 129 29.71 -2.78 -67.38
CA ASN A 129 28.90 -3.09 -66.19
C ASN A 129 28.88 -4.62 -66.18
N ASP A 130 29.98 -5.17 -65.72
CA ASP A 130 30.45 -6.51 -66.07
C ASP A 130 29.97 -7.50 -65.00
N ALA A 131 29.47 -8.65 -65.46
CA ALA A 131 28.69 -9.57 -64.62
C ALA A 131 29.25 -10.99 -64.64
N VAL A 132 29.49 -11.56 -63.45
CA VAL A 132 29.95 -12.95 -63.29
C VAL A 132 28.92 -13.79 -62.54
N THR A 133 28.55 -14.92 -63.14
CA THR A 133 27.83 -16.00 -62.44
C THR A 133 28.83 -17.05 -61.99
N GLY A 134 28.94 -17.27 -60.67
CA GLY A 134 29.83 -18.26 -60.09
C GLY A 134 29.39 -19.71 -60.33
N ALA A 135 30.27 -20.65 -60.01
CA ALA A 135 29.97 -22.07 -60.11
C ALA A 135 29.05 -22.54 -58.98
N ASP A 136 28.15 -23.48 -59.31
CA ASP A 136 27.16 -24.06 -58.38
C ASP A 136 27.83 -24.72 -57.17
N GLY A 137 27.59 -24.19 -55.97
CA GLY A 137 28.19 -24.67 -54.72
C GLY A 137 29.68 -24.36 -54.56
N ALA A 138 30.20 -23.34 -55.25
CA ALA A 138 31.57 -22.85 -55.07
C ALA A 138 31.56 -21.42 -54.52
N ASP A 139 32.07 -21.24 -53.31
CA ASP A 139 32.10 -19.96 -52.60
C ASP A 139 32.95 -18.91 -53.31
N TRP A 140 32.60 -17.65 -53.06
CA TRP A 140 33.36 -16.49 -53.52
C TRP A 140 34.30 -15.99 -52.43
N THR A 141 35.51 -15.56 -52.81
CA THR A 141 36.47 -14.96 -51.87
C THR A 141 36.86 -13.56 -52.33
N LEU A 142 36.63 -12.56 -51.48
CA LEU A 142 37.06 -11.17 -51.72
C LEU A 142 38.57 -11.01 -51.54
N THR A 143 39.21 -10.14 -52.32
CA THR A 143 40.67 -9.96 -52.26
C THR A 143 41.13 -8.79 -51.38
N GLY A 144 40.22 -7.87 -51.05
CA GLY A 144 40.54 -6.56 -50.46
C GLY A 144 40.85 -5.47 -51.48
N THR A 145 40.55 -5.70 -52.76
CA THR A 145 40.60 -4.67 -53.82
C THR A 145 39.19 -4.41 -54.37
N ASP A 146 38.88 -3.15 -54.64
CA ASP A 146 37.67 -2.74 -55.37
C ASP A 146 37.53 -3.52 -56.70
N ASN A 147 36.34 -4.05 -56.98
CA ASN A 147 36.00 -4.80 -58.19
C ASN A 147 36.84 -6.09 -58.44
N GLU A 148 37.41 -6.72 -57.39
CA GLU A 148 38.20 -7.95 -57.49
C GLU A 148 37.69 -9.08 -56.56
N ALA A 149 37.44 -10.27 -57.11
CA ALA A 149 36.98 -11.44 -56.36
C ALA A 149 37.43 -12.78 -57.00
N VAL A 150 37.44 -13.86 -56.22
CA VAL A 150 37.91 -15.19 -56.65
C VAL A 150 36.79 -16.24 -56.60
N ASN A 151 36.66 -17.02 -57.67
CA ASN A 151 35.81 -18.23 -57.71
C ASN A 151 36.48 -19.31 -58.58
N SER A 152 36.34 -20.59 -58.21
CA SER A 152 36.90 -21.76 -58.94
C SER A 152 38.35 -21.58 -59.44
N SER A 153 39.23 -21.07 -58.58
CA SER A 153 40.65 -20.80 -58.86
C SER A 153 40.93 -19.75 -59.95
N ILE A 154 39.98 -18.86 -60.25
CA ILE A 154 40.10 -17.71 -61.15
C ILE A 154 39.92 -16.42 -60.34
N THR A 155 40.86 -15.48 -60.45
CA THR A 155 40.68 -14.11 -59.96
C THR A 155 40.05 -13.24 -61.04
N PHE A 156 38.87 -12.69 -60.76
CA PHE A 156 38.18 -11.71 -61.58
C PHE A 156 38.57 -10.30 -61.12
N ASN A 157 38.77 -9.38 -62.07
CA ASN A 157 39.12 -7.98 -61.85
C ASN A 157 38.19 -7.12 -62.71
N SER A 158 37.94 -5.88 -62.27
CA SER A 158 37.10 -4.90 -62.99
C SER A 158 35.65 -5.37 -63.17
N ILE A 159 35.10 -6.13 -62.22
CA ILE A 159 33.71 -6.61 -62.24
C ILE A 159 32.82 -5.81 -61.28
N GLU A 160 31.62 -5.43 -61.70
CA GLU A 160 30.66 -4.71 -60.83
C GLU A 160 29.53 -5.60 -60.29
N ASN A 161 29.20 -6.72 -60.97
CA ASN A 161 28.04 -7.55 -60.62
C ASN A 161 28.44 -9.02 -60.43
N LEU A 162 28.03 -9.61 -59.31
CA LEU A 162 28.37 -10.98 -58.93
C LEU A 162 27.10 -11.76 -58.56
N VAL A 163 26.94 -12.97 -59.11
CA VAL A 163 25.88 -13.92 -58.74
C VAL A 163 26.53 -15.16 -58.13
N ALA A 164 26.34 -15.34 -56.83
CA ALA A 164 26.60 -16.59 -56.13
C ALA A 164 25.47 -17.59 -56.43
N VAL A 165 25.80 -18.88 -56.53
CA VAL A 165 24.85 -19.94 -56.92
C VAL A 165 24.94 -21.07 -55.91
N ASN A 166 24.00 -21.08 -54.95
CA ASN A 166 24.01 -22.02 -53.80
C ASN A 166 25.34 -22.00 -53.03
N ALA A 167 25.93 -20.81 -52.87
CA ALA A 167 27.30 -20.60 -52.40
C ALA A 167 27.37 -19.34 -51.52
N ASP A 168 28.41 -19.25 -50.69
CA ASP A 168 28.59 -18.16 -49.74
C ASP A 168 29.63 -17.13 -50.23
N LEU A 169 29.58 -15.93 -49.63
CA LEU A 169 30.58 -14.88 -49.82
C LEU A 169 31.52 -14.84 -48.62
N VAL A 170 32.77 -15.22 -48.82
CA VAL A 170 33.83 -15.16 -47.81
C VAL A 170 34.66 -13.88 -48.01
N ALA A 171 34.73 -13.06 -46.98
CA ALA A 171 35.45 -11.79 -47.02
C ALA A 171 36.94 -11.96 -46.68
N THR A 172 37.62 -10.87 -46.31
CA THR A 172 39.07 -10.84 -46.14
C THR A 172 39.47 -11.34 -44.74
N THR A 173 40.59 -10.88 -44.17
CA THR A 173 40.90 -11.06 -42.74
C THR A 173 41.33 -9.70 -42.18
N SER A 174 40.52 -8.69 -42.49
CA SER A 174 40.68 -7.27 -42.20
C SER A 174 39.29 -6.65 -42.24
N ASN A 175 39.09 -5.53 -41.54
CA ASN A 175 37.78 -4.91 -41.37
C ASN A 175 37.06 -4.66 -42.70
N ASP A 176 36.01 -5.45 -42.96
CA ASP A 176 35.19 -5.37 -44.15
C ASP A 176 33.87 -4.63 -43.87
N ALA A 177 33.30 -4.02 -44.91
CA ALA A 177 32.12 -3.17 -44.82
C ALA A 177 31.08 -3.58 -45.87
N PHE A 178 29.96 -4.13 -45.39
CA PHE A 178 28.85 -4.62 -46.20
C PHE A 178 27.67 -3.65 -46.12
N VAL A 179 27.02 -3.38 -47.25
CA VAL A 179 25.74 -2.67 -47.29
C VAL A 179 24.67 -3.61 -47.81
N LEU A 180 23.67 -3.92 -46.99
CA LEU A 180 22.55 -4.79 -47.34
C LEU A 180 21.43 -3.98 -47.99
N GLN A 181 21.15 -4.25 -49.26
CA GLN A 181 20.12 -3.56 -50.03
C GLN A 181 18.72 -4.13 -49.78
N SER A 182 17.70 -3.35 -50.15
CA SER A 182 16.27 -3.63 -49.90
C SER A 182 15.72 -4.91 -50.55
N ASP A 183 16.48 -5.54 -51.46
CA ASP A 183 16.19 -6.80 -52.15
C ASP A 183 17.07 -7.97 -51.67
N ALA A 184 17.84 -7.76 -50.59
CA ALA A 184 18.79 -8.70 -49.98
C ALA A 184 20.07 -9.01 -50.78
N ASP A 185 20.36 -8.23 -51.83
CA ASP A 185 21.70 -8.16 -52.42
C ASP A 185 22.64 -7.35 -51.51
N VAL A 186 23.95 -7.61 -51.58
CA VAL A 186 24.98 -6.98 -50.72
C VAL A 186 25.97 -6.20 -51.58
N GLU A 187 26.20 -4.93 -51.24
CA GLU A 187 27.29 -4.12 -51.79
C GLU A 187 28.55 -4.20 -50.91
N VAL A 188 29.70 -4.48 -51.54
CA VAL A 188 31.02 -4.54 -50.90
C VAL A 188 32.14 -4.42 -51.97
N TYR A 189 33.22 -3.69 -51.67
CA TYR A 189 34.34 -3.44 -52.63
C TYR A 189 33.89 -3.00 -54.04
N ASP A 190 33.00 -2.01 -54.12
CA ASP A 190 32.37 -1.49 -55.37
C ASP A 190 31.68 -2.56 -56.24
N MET A 191 31.36 -3.73 -55.68
CA MET A 191 30.58 -4.82 -56.32
C MET A 191 29.20 -4.96 -55.67
N THR A 192 28.17 -5.25 -56.47
CA THR A 192 26.88 -5.76 -55.99
C THR A 192 26.85 -7.28 -56.11
N VAL A 193 26.58 -7.98 -55.01
CA VAL A 193 26.64 -9.43 -54.87
C VAL A 193 25.27 -10.00 -54.54
N SER A 194 24.82 -10.98 -55.32
CA SER A 194 23.46 -11.52 -55.30
C SER A 194 23.42 -13.05 -55.19
N GLY A 195 22.29 -13.63 -54.77
CA GLY A 195 22.04 -15.08 -54.81
C GLY A 195 22.80 -15.95 -53.78
N MET A 196 23.54 -15.31 -52.88
CA MET A 196 24.29 -15.92 -51.78
C MET A 196 23.40 -16.59 -50.72
N SER A 197 23.92 -17.61 -50.02
CA SER A 197 23.29 -18.20 -48.83
C SER A 197 23.78 -17.54 -47.52
N ALA A 198 25.06 -17.16 -47.47
CA ALA A 198 25.64 -16.41 -46.35
C ALA A 198 26.76 -15.44 -46.78
N VAL A 199 27.06 -14.49 -45.90
CA VAL A 199 28.30 -13.71 -45.87
C VAL A 199 29.09 -14.09 -44.62
N ASP A 200 30.38 -14.37 -44.75
CA ASP A 200 31.31 -14.49 -43.62
C ASP A 200 32.35 -13.36 -43.69
N GLY A 201 32.38 -12.50 -42.67
CA GLY A 201 33.42 -11.47 -42.51
C GLY A 201 34.83 -12.06 -42.42
N ASN A 202 34.99 -13.33 -42.01
CA ASN A 202 36.25 -14.08 -42.00
C ASN A 202 37.39 -13.45 -41.15
N GLY A 203 37.13 -12.31 -40.49
CA GLY A 203 37.82 -11.83 -39.30
C GLY A 203 38.42 -10.43 -39.45
N GLY A 204 37.66 -9.42 -39.02
CA GLY A 204 38.11 -8.06 -38.71
C GLY A 204 37.27 -7.47 -37.56
N ASP A 205 37.19 -6.14 -37.46
CA ASP A 205 36.02 -5.51 -36.84
C ASP A 205 35.04 -5.18 -37.99
N ASP A 206 34.26 -6.19 -38.40
CA ASP A 206 33.46 -6.17 -39.63
C ASP A 206 32.09 -5.52 -39.42
N SER A 207 31.58 -4.84 -40.45
CA SER A 207 30.43 -3.93 -40.33
C SER A 207 29.33 -4.15 -41.37
N LEU A 208 28.07 -4.09 -40.94
CA LEU A 208 26.87 -4.30 -41.77
C LEU A 208 25.92 -3.11 -41.69
N ASP A 209 25.82 -2.30 -42.76
CA ASP A 209 24.76 -1.31 -42.90
C ASP A 209 23.52 -1.96 -43.54
N ALA A 210 22.49 -2.21 -42.73
CA ALA A 210 21.19 -2.71 -43.17
C ALA A 210 20.09 -1.64 -43.06
N SER A 211 20.44 -0.34 -43.02
CA SER A 211 19.48 0.76 -42.92
C SER A 211 18.51 0.88 -44.11
N ALA A 212 18.81 0.21 -45.23
CA ALA A 212 17.93 0.09 -46.40
C ALA A 212 16.99 -1.14 -46.34
N TYR A 213 17.19 -2.06 -45.40
CA TYR A 213 16.48 -3.34 -45.32
C TYR A 213 15.31 -3.28 -44.31
N SER A 214 14.09 -3.04 -44.81
CA SER A 214 12.91 -2.71 -44.00
C SER A 214 12.44 -3.78 -43.03
N ASP A 215 12.82 -5.03 -43.25
CA ASP A 215 12.34 -6.18 -42.47
C ASP A 215 13.22 -6.43 -41.23
N GLY A 216 14.28 -5.64 -41.04
CA GLY A 216 15.17 -5.69 -39.89
C GLY A 216 16.18 -6.85 -39.93
N LEU A 217 16.88 -7.04 -38.81
CA LEU A 217 17.83 -8.14 -38.60
C LEU A 217 17.36 -9.02 -37.44
N SER A 218 17.66 -10.31 -37.51
CA SER A 218 17.40 -11.26 -36.43
C SER A 218 18.70 -11.82 -35.83
N LEU A 219 18.75 -11.95 -34.51
CA LEU A 219 19.81 -12.70 -33.82
C LEU A 219 19.67 -14.20 -34.11
N THR A 220 20.79 -14.92 -34.26
CA THR A 220 20.79 -16.39 -34.53
C THR A 220 21.03 -17.25 -33.27
N GLY A 221 21.11 -16.61 -32.09
CA GLY A 221 21.49 -17.29 -30.84
C GLY A 221 22.97 -17.71 -30.78
N THR A 222 23.82 -17.12 -31.62
CA THR A 222 25.28 -17.33 -31.64
C THR A 222 25.98 -15.98 -31.78
N ASP A 223 27.07 -15.78 -31.02
CA ASP A 223 27.85 -14.54 -31.03
C ASP A 223 28.36 -14.18 -32.43
N ASN A 224 28.35 -12.89 -32.77
CA ASN A 224 28.81 -12.33 -34.05
C ASN A 224 28.06 -12.88 -35.29
N GLN A 225 26.80 -13.30 -35.13
CA GLN A 225 25.96 -13.82 -36.22
C GLN A 225 24.57 -13.17 -36.28
N LEU A 226 24.11 -12.90 -37.51
CA LEU A 226 22.82 -12.27 -37.82
C LEU A 226 22.12 -12.97 -38.99
N ALA A 227 20.81 -12.74 -39.13
CA ALA A 227 20.05 -13.15 -40.30
C ALA A 227 19.19 -12.01 -40.86
N ALA A 228 19.18 -11.87 -42.19
CA ALA A 228 18.27 -11.03 -42.95
C ALA A 228 17.34 -11.93 -43.78
N GLY A 229 16.19 -12.27 -43.21
CA GLY A 229 15.25 -13.24 -43.80
C GLY A 229 15.84 -14.65 -43.91
N SER A 230 16.42 -15.00 -45.06
CA SER A 230 17.13 -16.27 -45.29
C SER A 230 18.63 -16.13 -45.50
N LEU A 231 19.16 -14.91 -45.60
CA LEU A 231 20.59 -14.64 -45.72
C LEU A 231 21.23 -14.62 -44.33
N SER A 232 22.25 -15.45 -44.10
CA SER A 232 23.03 -15.42 -42.84
C SER A 232 24.25 -14.51 -42.96
N PHE A 233 24.61 -13.84 -41.87
CA PHE A 233 25.86 -13.11 -41.73
C PHE A 233 26.66 -13.69 -40.56
N TYR A 234 27.96 -13.89 -40.78
CA TYR A 234 28.91 -14.44 -39.80
C TYR A 234 30.09 -13.48 -39.60
N SER A 235 30.72 -13.55 -38.42
CA SER A 235 31.89 -12.74 -38.03
C SER A 235 31.64 -11.23 -37.94
N ILE A 236 30.38 -10.78 -37.92
CA ILE A 236 30.03 -9.34 -37.86
C ILE A 236 30.29 -8.80 -36.46
N SER A 237 30.94 -7.63 -36.37
CA SER A 237 31.22 -6.92 -35.11
C SER A 237 30.34 -5.70 -34.87
N SER A 238 29.75 -5.13 -35.93
CA SER A 238 28.83 -4.00 -35.82
C SER A 238 27.73 -4.00 -36.89
N ALA A 239 26.55 -3.50 -36.56
CA ALA A 239 25.40 -3.45 -37.46
C ALA A 239 24.58 -2.16 -37.34
N THR A 240 23.96 -1.72 -38.45
CA THR A 240 23.00 -0.61 -38.48
C THR A 240 21.66 -1.12 -38.99
N THR A 241 20.60 -1.03 -38.20
CA THR A 241 19.24 -1.47 -38.57
C THR A 241 18.21 -0.72 -37.73
N SER A 242 16.99 -0.51 -38.23
CA SER A 242 15.89 0.09 -37.46
C SER A 242 15.14 -0.92 -36.58
N VAL A 243 15.17 -2.21 -36.95
CA VAL A 243 14.48 -3.28 -36.22
C VAL A 243 15.44 -4.43 -35.94
N LEU A 244 15.46 -4.90 -34.69
CA LEU A 244 16.17 -6.09 -34.24
C LEU A 244 15.19 -7.10 -33.65
N THR A 245 15.32 -8.39 -33.99
CA THR A 245 14.44 -9.46 -33.49
C THR A 245 15.23 -10.55 -32.77
N ASN A 246 14.82 -10.92 -31.56
CA ASN A 246 15.22 -12.17 -30.89
C ASN A 246 14.06 -13.17 -30.86
N THR A 247 14.30 -14.41 -31.29
CA THR A 247 13.36 -15.55 -31.14
C THR A 247 13.99 -16.74 -30.42
N HIS A 248 15.05 -16.52 -29.64
CA HIS A 248 15.76 -17.54 -28.86
C HIS A 248 15.35 -17.47 -27.39
N ASP A 249 15.60 -18.55 -26.65
CA ASP A 249 15.13 -18.75 -25.27
C ASP A 249 15.46 -17.59 -24.30
N SER A 250 16.51 -16.80 -24.55
CA SER A 250 16.87 -15.56 -23.82
C SER A 250 17.93 -14.74 -24.58
N ALA A 251 17.88 -13.41 -24.53
CA ALA A 251 18.97 -12.52 -24.92
C ALA A 251 19.20 -11.40 -23.88
N GLU A 252 20.40 -10.83 -23.87
CA GLU A 252 20.83 -9.70 -23.03
C GLU A 252 21.15 -8.52 -23.94
N PHE A 253 20.61 -7.34 -23.65
CA PHE A 253 20.75 -6.12 -24.45
C PHE A 253 21.39 -5.01 -23.59
N GLU A 254 22.68 -4.75 -23.77
CA GLU A 254 23.41 -3.68 -23.05
C GLU A 254 23.22 -2.34 -23.76
N LEU A 255 22.52 -1.40 -23.14
CA LEU A 255 22.27 -0.07 -23.70
C LEU A 255 23.56 0.77 -23.75
N GLN A 256 23.86 1.35 -24.91
CA GLN A 256 25.06 2.17 -25.14
C GLN A 256 24.74 3.67 -25.30
N GLY A 257 23.45 4.02 -25.36
CA GLY A 257 22.93 5.38 -25.57
C GLY A 257 21.76 5.42 -26.55
N GLU A 258 21.37 6.63 -26.98
CA GLU A 258 20.25 6.86 -27.89
C GLU A 258 20.35 6.02 -29.17
N GLN A 259 19.42 5.07 -29.34
CA GLN A 259 19.29 4.18 -30.50
C GLN A 259 20.53 3.29 -30.75
N THR A 260 21.28 2.96 -29.69
CA THR A 260 22.49 2.13 -29.71
C THR A 260 22.53 1.12 -28.56
N LEU A 261 22.80 -0.15 -28.85
CA LEU A 261 22.95 -1.22 -27.86
C LEU A 261 24.05 -2.21 -28.29
N GLU A 262 24.52 -3.05 -27.38
CA GLU A 262 25.35 -4.22 -27.67
C GLU A 262 24.60 -5.50 -27.27
N THR A 263 24.62 -6.51 -28.13
CA THR A 263 24.07 -7.84 -27.84
C THR A 263 24.73 -8.88 -28.75
N ALA A 264 24.85 -10.14 -28.28
CA ALA A 264 25.53 -11.22 -29.00
C ALA A 264 26.93 -10.86 -29.54
N GLY A 265 27.67 -10.00 -28.83
CA GLY A 265 29.00 -9.51 -29.23
C GLY A 265 29.01 -8.56 -30.44
N ILE A 266 27.87 -7.92 -30.75
CA ILE A 266 27.67 -7.02 -31.89
C ILE A 266 27.21 -5.66 -31.39
N SER A 267 27.91 -4.59 -31.79
CA SER A 267 27.50 -3.22 -31.51
C SER A 267 26.48 -2.74 -32.56
N PHE A 268 25.27 -2.41 -32.12
CA PHE A 268 24.16 -1.95 -32.97
C PHE A 268 23.96 -0.43 -32.91
N SER A 269 23.53 0.15 -34.03
CA SER A 269 23.11 1.55 -34.09
C SER A 269 21.90 1.77 -34.99
N GLY A 270 21.15 2.86 -34.73
CA GLY A 270 19.94 3.22 -35.47
C GLY A 270 18.70 2.41 -35.08
N ILE A 271 18.76 1.65 -33.99
CA ILE A 271 17.65 0.81 -33.50
C ILE A 271 16.47 1.72 -33.11
N GLU A 272 15.31 1.51 -33.74
CA GLU A 272 14.03 2.12 -33.34
C GLU A 272 13.19 1.11 -32.53
N GLU A 273 13.27 -0.19 -32.86
CA GLU A 273 12.42 -1.26 -32.31
C GLU A 273 13.22 -2.55 -32.03
N VAL A 274 12.99 -3.16 -30.86
CA VAL A 274 13.53 -4.48 -30.48
C VAL A 274 12.37 -5.40 -30.13
N ASN A 275 12.19 -6.47 -30.91
CA ASN A 275 11.15 -7.47 -30.68
C ASN A 275 11.76 -8.75 -30.11
N THR A 276 11.36 -9.16 -28.91
CA THR A 276 11.79 -10.42 -28.32
C THR A 276 10.61 -11.38 -28.12
N SER A 277 10.89 -12.67 -28.00
CA SER A 277 9.88 -13.69 -27.75
C SER A 277 10.46 -14.91 -27.00
N GLY A 278 11.49 -14.69 -26.20
CA GLY A 278 12.18 -15.70 -25.42
C GLY A 278 11.52 -15.92 -24.05
N SER A 279 12.37 -15.93 -23.03
CA SER A 279 12.01 -15.92 -21.61
C SER A 279 13.22 -15.52 -20.79
N ASN A 280 13.09 -14.56 -19.89
CA ASN A 280 14.23 -13.84 -19.31
C ASN A 280 15.04 -13.10 -20.40
N ASP A 281 14.35 -12.50 -21.38
CA ASP A 281 14.96 -11.45 -22.21
C ASP A 281 15.22 -10.21 -21.33
N THR A 282 16.48 -9.78 -21.26
CA THR A 282 17.00 -8.81 -20.29
C THR A 282 17.55 -7.57 -20.97
N LEU A 283 17.08 -6.39 -20.55
CA LEU A 283 17.68 -5.10 -20.88
C LEU A 283 18.57 -4.63 -19.73
N VAL A 284 19.81 -4.26 -20.02
CA VAL A 284 20.72 -3.59 -19.06
C VAL A 284 20.91 -2.16 -19.52
N ALA A 285 20.65 -1.19 -18.65
CA ALA A 285 20.74 0.25 -18.94
C ALA A 285 22.17 0.81 -18.74
N THR A 286 22.32 2.13 -18.66
CA THR A 286 23.64 2.79 -18.59
C THR A 286 24.11 3.12 -17.17
N ASP A 287 25.40 3.41 -16.97
CA ASP A 287 25.95 4.03 -15.74
C ASP A 287 25.47 5.50 -15.56
N SER A 288 24.21 5.84 -15.84
CA SER A 288 23.66 7.21 -15.84
C SER A 288 22.13 7.24 -15.83
N ASP A 289 21.54 8.25 -15.15
CA ASP A 289 20.10 8.49 -14.95
C ASP A 289 19.19 8.14 -16.16
N ASP A 290 18.72 6.89 -16.22
CA ASP A 290 17.91 6.36 -17.32
C ASP A 290 16.40 6.48 -17.04
N ASN A 291 15.63 6.65 -18.11
CA ASN A 291 14.23 7.06 -18.05
C ASN A 291 13.36 6.13 -18.91
N PHE A 292 12.77 5.13 -18.26
CA PHE A 292 11.91 4.13 -18.88
C PHE A 292 10.45 4.60 -18.94
N ILE A 293 9.73 4.22 -19.99
CA ILE A 293 8.27 4.31 -20.06
C ILE A 293 7.73 2.89 -20.21
N LEU A 294 7.05 2.38 -19.16
CA LEU A 294 6.33 1.12 -19.21
C LEU A 294 4.93 1.38 -19.79
N LYS A 295 4.71 0.92 -21.02
CA LYS A 295 3.43 1.10 -21.71
C LYS A 295 2.41 0.10 -21.17
N SER A 296 1.12 0.42 -21.31
CA SER A 296 0.03 -0.49 -20.95
C SER A 296 0.03 -1.83 -21.71
N GLY A 297 0.90 -2.01 -22.73
CA GLY A 297 1.08 -3.27 -23.45
C GLY A 297 2.13 -4.20 -22.86
N GLY A 298 2.85 -3.80 -21.80
CA GLY A 298 4.07 -4.45 -21.33
C GLY A 298 5.34 -3.93 -22.02
N ASP A 299 5.22 -3.39 -23.24
CA ASP A 299 6.32 -2.77 -23.98
C ASP A 299 7.03 -1.67 -23.17
N ILE A 300 8.36 -1.60 -23.30
CA ILE A 300 9.21 -0.67 -22.56
C ILE A 300 9.89 0.28 -23.55
N ARG A 301 9.95 1.56 -23.24
CA ARG A 301 10.69 2.55 -24.05
C ARG A 301 11.79 3.22 -23.23
N VAL A 302 13.02 3.20 -23.74
CA VAL A 302 14.18 3.93 -23.19
C VAL A 302 15.11 4.35 -24.33
N ALA A 303 15.84 5.46 -24.18
CA ALA A 303 16.90 5.91 -25.11
C ALA A 303 16.55 5.80 -26.61
N GLY A 304 15.34 6.20 -27.00
CA GLY A 304 14.86 6.19 -28.38
C GLY A 304 14.26 4.86 -28.88
N ILE A 305 14.51 3.76 -28.18
CA ILE A 305 14.16 2.39 -28.59
C ILE A 305 12.83 1.96 -27.96
N ASP A 306 11.96 1.33 -28.74
CA ASP A 306 10.80 0.57 -28.26
C ASP A 306 11.13 -0.93 -28.16
N PHE A 307 11.13 -1.49 -26.95
CA PHE A 307 11.29 -2.91 -26.69
C PHE A 307 9.92 -3.58 -26.46
N THR A 308 9.70 -4.76 -27.05
CA THR A 308 8.56 -5.63 -26.74
C THR A 308 9.08 -7.01 -26.33
N GLY A 309 8.43 -7.65 -25.34
CA GLY A 309 8.77 -9.01 -24.91
C GLY A 309 9.85 -9.14 -23.82
N LEU A 310 10.38 -8.04 -23.28
CA LEU A 310 11.30 -8.08 -22.14
C LEU A 310 10.59 -8.59 -20.89
N GLU A 311 11.26 -9.46 -20.13
CA GLU A 311 10.85 -9.82 -18.77
C GLU A 311 11.69 -9.16 -17.68
N ILE A 312 12.91 -8.70 -17.99
CA ILE A 312 13.84 -8.11 -17.02
C ILE A 312 14.41 -6.80 -17.53
N VAL A 313 14.49 -5.79 -16.67
CA VAL A 313 15.20 -4.53 -16.86
C VAL A 313 16.12 -4.28 -15.66
N ASP A 314 17.42 -4.23 -15.89
CA ASP A 314 18.41 -3.75 -14.94
C ASP A 314 18.71 -2.28 -15.23
N GLY A 315 18.48 -1.40 -14.26
CA GLY A 315 18.86 0.02 -14.32
C GLY A 315 20.37 0.27 -14.36
N ALA A 316 21.17 -0.74 -14.03
CA ALA A 316 22.63 -0.75 -13.92
C ALA A 316 23.18 0.21 -12.85
N GLY A 317 23.00 1.53 -13.00
CA GLY A 317 23.30 2.47 -11.94
C GLY A 317 23.32 3.95 -12.34
N GLY A 318 22.23 4.66 -12.05
CA GLY A 318 22.13 6.12 -12.14
C GLY A 318 21.28 6.71 -11.02
N SER A 319 20.10 7.17 -11.41
CA SER A 319 18.99 7.53 -10.54
C SER A 319 17.74 7.27 -11.36
N ASP A 320 17.41 6.00 -11.48
CA ASP A 320 16.71 5.46 -12.63
C ASP A 320 15.21 5.45 -12.36
N THR A 321 14.43 5.77 -13.40
CA THR A 321 13.00 6.05 -13.22
C THR A 321 12.11 5.40 -14.28
N VAL A 322 11.03 4.77 -13.82
CA VAL A 322 9.94 4.30 -14.70
C VAL A 322 8.75 5.26 -14.60
N ASP A 323 8.20 5.65 -15.75
CA ASP A 323 6.86 6.24 -15.87
C ASP A 323 5.89 5.16 -16.41
N ALA A 324 4.79 4.91 -15.70
CA ALA A 324 3.83 3.84 -16.02
C ALA A 324 2.39 4.33 -15.85
N ASP A 325 1.44 3.74 -16.58
CA ASP A 325 0.00 4.03 -16.44
C ASP A 325 -0.78 2.70 -16.34
N GLY A 326 -1.44 2.49 -15.19
CA GLY A 326 -2.25 1.30 -14.94
C GLY A 326 -1.49 0.00 -14.63
N ALA A 327 -0.26 0.09 -14.11
CA ALA A 327 0.48 -1.05 -13.57
C ALA A 327 0.20 -1.25 -12.06
N THR A 328 0.39 -2.49 -11.59
CA THR A 328 0.43 -2.84 -10.16
C THR A 328 1.86 -3.19 -9.77
N TRP A 329 2.38 -2.63 -8.68
CA TRP A 329 3.77 -2.78 -8.26
C TRP A 329 3.90 -3.59 -6.98
N THR A 330 4.90 -4.47 -6.92
CA THR A 330 5.26 -5.26 -5.73
C THR A 330 6.77 -5.21 -5.54
N SER A 331 7.29 -4.80 -4.38
CA SER A 331 8.75 -4.93 -4.13
C SER A 331 9.14 -6.42 -4.10
N THR A 332 10.32 -6.80 -4.59
CA THR A 332 10.75 -8.21 -4.49
C THR A 332 11.32 -8.51 -3.10
N SER A 333 11.33 -9.79 -2.70
CA SER A 333 11.73 -10.23 -1.35
C SER A 333 12.74 -11.37 -1.38
N SER A 334 13.64 -11.39 -0.38
CA SER A 334 14.68 -12.41 -0.19
C SER A 334 14.60 -13.01 1.22
N GLY A 335 13.59 -13.86 1.43
CA GLY A 335 13.27 -14.40 2.75
C GLY A 335 12.32 -13.48 3.50
N SER A 336 12.74 -12.90 4.62
CA SER A 336 11.93 -11.98 5.45
C SER A 336 12.44 -10.53 5.36
N SER A 337 12.80 -10.09 4.16
CA SER A 337 13.32 -8.76 3.87
C SER A 337 13.12 -8.45 2.38
N LEU A 338 12.81 -7.20 2.06
CA LEU A 338 12.75 -6.71 0.68
C LEU A 338 14.16 -6.62 0.09
N VAL A 339 14.25 -6.67 -1.24
CA VAL A 339 15.49 -6.41 -1.99
C VAL A 339 15.52 -4.93 -2.38
N ASP A 340 16.65 -4.29 -2.08
CA ASP A 340 16.87 -2.86 -2.29
C ASP A 340 16.95 -2.54 -3.80
N GLY A 341 16.06 -1.68 -4.31
CA GLY A 341 16.03 -1.29 -5.73
C GLY A 341 15.36 -2.31 -6.67
N SER A 342 14.69 -3.36 -6.16
CA SER A 342 14.09 -4.41 -7.00
C SER A 342 12.56 -4.51 -6.85
N VAL A 343 11.84 -4.47 -7.98
CA VAL A 343 10.37 -4.48 -8.02
C VAL A 343 9.82 -5.32 -9.17
N GLU A 344 8.65 -5.92 -8.96
CA GLU A 344 7.82 -6.57 -9.97
C GLU A 344 6.69 -5.61 -10.39
N ALA A 345 6.46 -5.47 -11.69
CA ALA A 345 5.34 -4.72 -12.27
C ALA A 345 4.40 -5.67 -13.03
N GLU A 346 3.15 -5.82 -12.58
CA GLU A 346 2.09 -6.46 -13.38
C GLU A 346 1.34 -5.40 -14.21
N VAL A 347 1.29 -5.58 -15.53
CA VAL A 347 0.51 -4.74 -16.45
C VAL A 347 -0.21 -5.60 -17.48
N ASN A 348 -1.55 -5.55 -17.48
CA ASN A 348 -2.41 -6.41 -18.32
C ASN A 348 -2.09 -7.93 -18.23
N SER A 349 -1.64 -8.39 -17.06
CA SER A 349 -1.17 -9.76 -16.79
C SER A 349 0.03 -10.22 -17.63
N LEU A 350 0.87 -9.25 -18.00
CA LEU A 350 2.30 -9.43 -18.24
C LEU A 350 3.06 -8.95 -17.00
N THR A 351 4.21 -9.56 -16.74
CA THR A 351 5.07 -9.25 -15.59
C THR A 351 6.43 -8.78 -16.09
N VAL A 352 6.90 -7.64 -15.60
CA VAL A 352 8.26 -7.13 -15.82
C VAL A 352 8.96 -6.98 -14.48
N TYR A 353 10.17 -7.51 -14.38
CA TYR A 353 11.06 -7.33 -13.24
C TYR A 353 12.01 -6.16 -13.49
N PHE A 354 12.05 -5.21 -12.56
CA PHE A 354 13.04 -4.13 -12.54
C PHE A 354 14.03 -4.37 -11.41
N GLU A 355 15.33 -4.26 -11.71
CA GLU A 355 16.43 -4.26 -10.75
C GLU A 355 17.20 -2.93 -10.85
N ASN A 356 17.86 -2.51 -9.76
CA ASN A 356 18.56 -1.22 -9.64
C ASN A 356 17.68 -0.01 -10.05
N LEU A 357 16.49 0.11 -9.46
CA LEU A 357 15.53 1.18 -9.74
C LEU A 357 15.28 2.09 -8.52
N GLU A 358 15.56 3.39 -8.61
CA GLU A 358 15.25 4.35 -7.54
C GLU A 358 13.78 4.80 -7.51
N LYS A 359 13.07 4.86 -8.64
CA LYS A 359 11.76 5.54 -8.69
C LYS A 359 10.75 5.00 -9.70
N VAL A 360 9.49 4.91 -9.25
CA VAL A 360 8.30 4.82 -10.10
C VAL A 360 7.53 6.15 -10.08
N SER A 361 7.03 6.57 -11.24
CA SER A 361 6.14 7.71 -11.43
C SER A 361 4.80 7.24 -11.99
N ASN A 362 3.70 7.91 -11.58
CA ASN A 362 2.32 7.52 -11.89
C ASN A 362 2.00 6.07 -11.43
N ALA A 363 2.55 5.68 -10.28
CA ALA A 363 2.61 4.29 -9.81
C ALA A 363 1.26 3.55 -9.73
N GLY A 364 0.14 4.23 -9.52
CA GLY A 364 -1.18 3.58 -9.47
C GLY A 364 -1.36 2.76 -8.19
N SER A 365 -1.19 1.44 -8.24
CA SER A 365 -1.33 0.59 -7.06
C SER A 365 -0.01 -0.07 -6.64
N TYR A 366 0.25 -0.08 -5.34
CA TYR A 366 1.28 -0.92 -4.72
C TYR A 366 0.64 -2.10 -3.95
N VAL A 367 1.31 -3.25 -3.93
CA VAL A 367 0.98 -4.45 -3.15
C VAL A 367 2.21 -4.91 -2.37
N GLY A 368 2.04 -5.22 -1.09
CA GLY A 368 3.07 -5.70 -0.19
C GLY A 368 3.44 -7.18 -0.39
N GLN A 369 4.59 -7.55 0.17
CA GLN A 369 5.04 -8.94 0.31
C GLN A 369 4.60 -9.49 1.67
N ASP A 370 4.57 -10.82 1.83
CA ASP A 370 4.29 -11.48 3.13
C ASP A 370 5.50 -11.39 4.10
N VAL A 371 5.92 -10.16 4.42
CA VAL A 371 7.03 -9.79 5.32
C VAL A 371 6.69 -8.49 6.06
N ASP A 372 7.28 -8.25 7.23
CA ASP A 372 7.08 -7.01 7.99
C ASP A 372 7.54 -5.78 7.17
N GLY A 373 6.60 -4.93 6.76
CA GLY A 373 6.85 -3.73 5.94
C GLY A 373 6.81 -2.41 6.71
N GLU A 374 7.59 -1.44 6.24
CA GLU A 374 7.56 -0.06 6.71
C GLU A 374 7.39 0.87 5.50
N TYR A 375 6.27 1.60 5.47
CA TYR A 375 5.80 2.36 4.30
C TYR A 375 6.01 3.86 4.57
N ASP A 376 7.10 4.44 4.08
CA ASP A 376 7.53 5.81 4.42
C ASP A 376 6.98 6.84 3.41
N PHE A 377 5.97 7.60 3.80
CA PHE A 377 5.31 8.58 2.93
C PHE A 377 5.97 9.96 3.00
N GLY A 378 6.69 10.33 1.94
CA GLY A 378 7.19 11.70 1.75
C GLY A 378 6.09 12.71 1.39
N ALA A 379 4.97 12.24 0.83
CA ALA A 379 3.74 13.00 0.57
C ALA A 379 2.54 12.03 0.47
N LEU A 380 1.30 12.53 0.52
CA LEU A 380 0.06 11.74 0.53
C LEU A 380 0.03 10.54 -0.44
N ASN A 381 0.58 10.72 -1.65
CA ASN A 381 0.66 9.67 -2.68
C ASN A 381 2.10 9.43 -3.18
N THR A 382 3.10 9.65 -2.32
CA THR A 382 4.51 9.37 -2.61
C THR A 382 5.14 8.63 -1.45
N MET A 383 5.45 7.36 -1.68
CA MET A 383 5.87 6.38 -0.69
C MET A 383 7.25 5.82 -1.04
N MET A 384 8.08 5.52 -0.04
CA MET A 384 9.36 4.84 -0.20
C MET A 384 9.31 3.48 0.52
N ILE A 385 9.62 2.40 -0.20
CA ILE A 385 9.71 1.04 0.33
C ILE A 385 10.63 0.18 -0.55
N GLY A 386 11.43 -0.71 0.04
CA GLY A 386 12.39 -1.54 -0.70
C GLY A 386 13.42 -0.75 -1.51
N GLY A 387 13.82 0.43 -1.04
CA GLY A 387 14.72 1.36 -1.74
C GLY A 387 14.04 2.24 -2.80
N VAL A 388 12.86 1.83 -3.31
CA VAL A 388 12.18 2.49 -4.43
C VAL A 388 11.17 3.53 -3.95
N THR A 389 11.16 4.70 -4.61
CA THR A 389 10.15 5.74 -4.40
C THR A 389 8.99 5.59 -5.40
N PHE A 390 7.81 5.22 -4.92
CA PHE A 390 6.58 5.15 -5.70
C PHE A 390 5.79 6.45 -5.59
N ALA A 391 5.75 7.24 -6.66
CA ALA A 391 5.05 8.52 -6.73
C ALA A 391 3.81 8.45 -7.64
N GLY A 392 2.69 9.01 -7.17
CA GLY A 392 1.41 8.94 -7.91
C GLY A 392 0.62 7.66 -7.61
N LEU A 393 0.54 7.28 -6.34
CA LEU A 393 -0.28 6.16 -5.87
C LEU A 393 -1.75 6.57 -5.69
N ASP A 394 -2.67 5.68 -6.10
CA ASP A 394 -4.10 5.70 -5.81
C ASP A 394 -4.45 4.71 -4.67
N SER A 395 -3.69 3.61 -4.55
CA SER A 395 -3.88 2.60 -3.50
C SER A 395 -2.58 1.90 -3.04
N VAL A 396 -2.54 1.52 -1.76
CA VAL A 396 -1.51 0.66 -1.17
C VAL A 396 -2.18 -0.49 -0.43
N ALA A 397 -1.93 -1.72 -0.86
CA ALA A 397 -2.21 -2.90 -0.06
C ALA A 397 -0.91 -3.36 0.59
N ALA A 398 -0.89 -3.50 1.92
CA ALA A 398 0.18 -4.16 2.64
C ALA A 398 0.02 -5.70 2.59
N GLY A 399 0.92 -6.44 3.25
CA GLY A 399 1.04 -7.89 3.11
C GLY A 399 0.23 -8.69 4.13
N SER A 400 0.78 -9.81 4.56
CA SER A 400 0.43 -10.49 5.81
C SER A 400 1.56 -10.45 6.85
N GLY A 401 2.35 -9.36 6.82
CA GLY A 401 3.44 -9.11 7.77
C GLY A 401 2.93 -8.52 9.09
N THR A 402 3.81 -7.80 9.78
CA THR A 402 3.42 -6.69 10.66
C THR A 402 3.78 -5.39 9.96
N ASP A 403 2.78 -4.73 9.37
CA ASP A 403 2.95 -3.65 8.42
C ASP A 403 2.67 -2.26 9.06
N THR A 404 3.61 -1.32 8.91
CA THR A 404 3.61 -0.01 9.60
C THR A 404 3.65 1.16 8.63
N VAL A 405 2.65 2.04 8.67
CA VAL A 405 2.64 3.29 7.89
C VAL A 405 3.38 4.40 8.64
N LYS A 406 4.29 5.09 7.95
CA LYS A 406 4.89 6.35 8.36
C LYS A 406 4.29 7.50 7.54
N GLY A 407 3.50 8.35 8.19
CA GLY A 407 2.73 9.42 7.56
C GLY A 407 3.58 10.60 7.08
N ALA A 408 3.09 11.26 6.03
CA ALA A 408 3.71 12.47 5.50
C ALA A 408 3.49 13.68 6.42
N ASN A 409 4.39 14.67 6.32
CA ASN A 409 4.30 15.92 7.09
C ASN A 409 3.28 16.89 6.45
N ILE A 410 2.00 16.54 6.54
CA ILE A 410 0.83 17.23 5.97
C ILE A 410 -0.34 17.14 6.95
N ASP A 411 -1.27 18.10 6.93
CA ASP A 411 -2.54 17.97 7.66
C ASP A 411 -3.42 16.93 6.94
N ALA A 412 -3.73 15.80 7.58
CA ALA A 412 -4.45 14.67 6.99
C ALA A 412 -5.66 14.20 7.81
N VAL A 413 -6.68 13.70 7.12
CA VAL A 413 -7.83 13.00 7.72
C VAL A 413 -7.71 11.50 7.43
N TRP A 414 -7.71 10.68 8.47
CA TRP A 414 -7.54 9.23 8.47
C TRP A 414 -8.85 8.54 8.87
N ASP A 415 -9.64 8.09 7.90
CA ASP A 415 -10.88 7.34 8.14
C ASP A 415 -10.59 5.83 8.17
N ILE A 416 -10.67 5.21 9.36
CA ILE A 416 -10.34 3.80 9.61
C ILE A 416 -11.65 2.99 9.76
N ASN A 417 -11.87 2.01 8.88
CA ASN A 417 -13.10 1.21 8.82
C ASN A 417 -12.78 -0.30 8.70
N ASP A 418 -13.81 -1.15 8.85
CA ASP A 418 -13.74 -2.63 8.85
C ASP A 418 -13.06 -3.31 7.64
N SER A 419 -12.93 -2.61 6.50
CA SER A 419 -12.45 -3.20 5.24
C SER A 419 -11.44 -2.35 4.47
N GLU A 420 -11.45 -1.03 4.68
CA GLU A 420 -10.66 -0.06 3.94
C GLU A 420 -10.30 1.10 4.88
N HIS A 421 -9.06 1.57 4.81
CA HIS A 421 -8.63 2.81 5.44
C HIS A 421 -8.43 3.85 4.33
N THR A 422 -8.86 5.09 4.55
CA THR A 422 -8.61 6.18 3.59
C THR A 422 -7.96 7.36 4.29
N VAL A 423 -6.78 7.75 3.80
CA VAL A 423 -6.09 8.97 4.22
C VAL A 423 -6.32 10.05 3.16
N SER A 424 -6.66 11.27 3.58
CA SER A 424 -6.96 12.36 2.66
C SER A 424 -6.37 13.70 3.11
N SER A 425 -5.93 14.50 2.14
CA SER A 425 -5.40 15.85 2.40
C SER A 425 -5.55 16.72 1.15
N GLY A 426 -5.83 18.02 1.34
CA GLY A 426 -5.93 19.01 0.25
C GLY A 426 -7.04 18.76 -0.80
N GLY A 427 -7.90 17.75 -0.60
CA GLY A 427 -8.89 17.29 -1.59
C GLY A 427 -8.43 16.14 -2.49
N ALA A 428 -7.29 15.52 -2.18
CA ALA A 428 -6.87 14.22 -2.70
C ALA A 428 -6.97 13.14 -1.60
N SER A 429 -6.96 11.86 -1.98
CA SER A 429 -7.11 10.71 -1.09
C SER A 429 -6.29 9.51 -1.57
N LEU A 430 -5.82 8.69 -0.65
CA LEU A 430 -5.18 7.39 -0.88
C LEU A 430 -5.93 6.32 -0.08
N THR A 431 -6.20 5.16 -0.68
CA THR A 431 -6.71 3.99 0.05
C THR A 431 -5.55 3.13 0.54
N ILE A 432 -5.57 2.72 1.81
CA ILE A 432 -4.60 1.81 2.42
C ILE A 432 -5.35 0.62 3.04
N ILE A 433 -4.84 -0.60 2.88
CA ILE A 433 -5.39 -1.82 3.50
C ILE A 433 -4.29 -2.74 4.02
N GLY A 434 -4.60 -3.55 5.05
CA GLY A 434 -3.69 -4.60 5.56
C GLY A 434 -2.54 -4.09 6.44
N ILE A 435 -2.75 -3.00 7.18
CA ILE A 435 -1.73 -2.38 8.03
C ILE A 435 -2.08 -2.58 9.51
N GLU A 436 -1.09 -2.84 10.35
CA GLU A 436 -1.28 -3.04 11.79
C GLU A 436 -0.97 -1.79 12.62
N SER A 437 -0.29 -0.77 12.09
CA SER A 437 -0.03 0.47 12.83
C SER A 437 0.23 1.70 11.96
N ILE A 438 0.00 2.88 12.54
CA ILE A 438 0.22 4.19 11.91
C ILE A 438 1.06 5.05 12.85
N SER A 439 2.17 5.58 12.34
CA SER A 439 2.94 6.67 12.97
C SER A 439 2.88 7.87 12.02
N ALA A 440 2.13 8.90 12.38
CA ALA A 440 1.79 9.99 11.48
C ALA A 440 2.85 11.12 11.48
N GLY A 441 2.48 12.27 10.91
CA GLY A 441 3.44 13.28 10.45
C GLY A 441 3.83 14.33 11.48
N SER A 442 3.93 15.56 10.97
CA SER A 442 3.93 16.79 11.79
C SER A 442 2.95 17.85 11.26
N GLY A 443 1.84 17.38 10.67
CA GLY A 443 0.65 18.18 10.37
C GLY A 443 -0.34 18.14 11.54
N ALA A 444 -1.46 18.83 11.42
CA ALA A 444 -2.59 18.63 12.34
C ALA A 444 -3.52 17.55 11.77
N ASP A 445 -3.52 16.36 12.38
CA ASP A 445 -4.17 15.16 11.85
C ASP A 445 -5.49 14.82 12.56
N GLU A 446 -6.48 14.31 11.81
CA GLU A 446 -7.82 13.92 12.27
C GLU A 446 -8.05 12.42 12.03
N PHE A 447 -8.15 11.62 13.09
CA PHE A 447 -8.34 10.17 13.06
C PHE A 447 -9.78 9.78 13.42
N ASN A 448 -10.49 9.17 12.47
CA ASN A 448 -11.86 8.71 12.63
C ASN A 448 -11.87 7.17 12.71
N LEU A 449 -11.75 6.64 13.94
CA LEU A 449 -11.54 5.22 14.24
C LEU A 449 -12.89 4.47 14.37
N ASN A 450 -13.52 4.20 13.22
CA ASN A 450 -14.90 3.69 13.11
C ASN A 450 -15.03 2.16 13.12
N GLY A 451 -13.97 1.43 12.78
CA GLY A 451 -13.96 -0.03 12.67
C GLY A 451 -12.60 -0.60 12.29
N GLY A 452 -12.52 -1.90 12.02
CA GLY A 452 -11.26 -2.60 11.76
C GLY A 452 -10.43 -2.86 13.03
N GLU A 453 -9.17 -3.25 12.83
CA GLU A 453 -8.22 -3.66 13.88
C GLU A 453 -6.85 -3.00 13.61
N LEU A 454 -6.23 -2.42 14.64
CA LEU A 454 -4.89 -1.84 14.64
C LEU A 454 -4.20 -2.20 15.95
N THR A 455 -2.89 -2.38 15.97
CA THR A 455 -2.11 -2.49 17.22
C THR A 455 -1.96 -1.14 17.91
N GLY A 456 -1.79 -0.06 17.16
CA GLY A 456 -1.77 1.28 17.73
C GLY A 456 -1.61 2.39 16.71
N ILE A 457 -1.86 3.62 17.18
CA ILE A 457 -1.53 4.85 16.45
C ILE A 457 -0.65 5.78 17.30
N ASP A 458 0.27 6.46 16.62
CA ASP A 458 1.04 7.60 17.10
C ASP A 458 0.74 8.76 16.14
N THR A 459 0.07 9.82 16.58
CA THR A 459 -0.26 10.96 15.70
C THR A 459 0.96 11.86 15.42
N GLY A 460 2.05 11.68 16.15
CA GLY A 460 3.33 12.32 15.87
C GLY A 460 3.49 13.68 16.55
N ALA A 461 3.20 14.77 15.83
CA ALA A 461 3.38 16.13 16.35
C ALA A 461 2.52 17.17 15.62
N GLY A 462 1.38 17.52 16.18
CA GLY A 462 0.45 18.42 15.51
C GLY A 462 -0.43 19.23 16.44
N ASN A 463 -1.73 19.05 16.24
CA ASN A 463 -2.81 19.62 17.03
C ASN A 463 -3.99 18.68 16.81
N ASP A 464 -3.79 17.44 17.24
CA ASP A 464 -4.38 16.26 16.60
C ASP A 464 -5.71 15.86 17.25
N ILE A 465 -6.60 15.25 16.48
CA ILE A 465 -7.95 14.88 16.91
C ILE A 465 -8.16 13.40 16.64
N VAL A 466 -8.48 12.62 17.68
CA VAL A 466 -8.78 11.19 17.57
C VAL A 466 -10.20 10.92 18.07
N THR A 467 -11.05 10.32 17.25
CA THR A 467 -12.40 9.90 17.62
C THR A 467 -12.49 8.37 17.56
N LEU A 468 -12.66 7.72 18.72
CA LEU A 468 -12.76 6.27 18.85
C LEU A 468 -14.22 5.81 18.96
N SER A 469 -14.75 5.33 17.84
CA SER A 469 -16.16 4.94 17.68
C SER A 469 -16.35 3.46 17.32
N GLY A 470 -15.30 2.71 16.96
CA GLY A 470 -15.40 1.26 16.73
C GLY A 470 -14.13 0.45 16.41
N THR A 471 -12.99 1.07 16.08
CA THR A 471 -11.74 0.32 15.77
C THR A 471 -11.20 -0.43 17.00
N VAL A 472 -10.85 -1.70 16.84
CA VAL A 472 -10.12 -2.47 17.86
C VAL A 472 -8.67 -1.98 17.90
N ILE A 473 -8.20 -1.51 19.07
CA ILE A 473 -6.88 -0.90 19.20
C ILE A 473 -6.28 -1.08 20.61
N ASP A 474 -4.97 -1.35 20.72
CA ASP A 474 -4.30 -1.51 22.02
C ASP A 474 -3.79 -0.17 22.58
N SER A 475 -3.42 0.79 21.72
CA SER A 475 -2.84 2.07 22.17
C SER A 475 -3.06 3.26 21.22
N ILE A 476 -3.20 4.45 21.81
CA ILE A 476 -3.29 5.75 21.12
C ILE A 476 -2.29 6.72 21.78
N THR A 477 -1.32 7.21 21.01
CA THR A 477 -0.36 8.25 21.42
C THR A 477 -0.62 9.52 20.59
N LEU A 478 -0.78 10.67 21.26
CA LEU A 478 -1.02 11.96 20.59
C LEU A 478 0.28 12.79 20.39
N GLY A 479 1.36 12.40 21.09
CA GLY A 479 2.71 12.86 20.79
C GLY A 479 3.04 14.27 21.29
N ALA A 480 2.86 15.29 20.46
CA ALA A 480 3.49 16.59 20.67
C ALA A 480 2.76 17.80 20.06
N GLY A 481 1.60 18.13 20.59
CA GLY A 481 0.88 19.34 20.22
C GLY A 481 -0.03 19.91 21.31
N ASN A 482 -1.31 19.94 20.99
CA ASN A 482 -2.39 20.46 21.81
C ASN A 482 -3.60 19.64 21.38
N ASP A 483 -3.63 18.40 21.88
CA ASP A 483 -4.22 17.27 21.16
C ASP A 483 -5.47 16.75 21.89
N SER A 484 -6.38 16.10 21.18
CA SER A 484 -7.69 15.70 21.72
C SER A 484 -8.11 14.29 21.33
N VAL A 485 -8.45 13.46 22.32
CA VAL A 485 -9.05 12.13 22.11
C VAL A 485 -10.46 12.06 22.67
N THR A 486 -11.40 11.54 21.87
CA THR A 486 -12.81 11.34 22.22
C THR A 486 -13.15 9.85 22.13
N VAL A 487 -13.70 9.29 23.22
CA VAL A 487 -14.13 7.88 23.27
C VAL A 487 -15.66 7.80 23.26
N GLU A 488 -16.21 7.35 22.13
CA GLU A 488 -17.65 7.16 21.89
C GLU A 488 -18.13 5.72 22.12
N THR A 489 -17.23 4.73 22.03
CA THR A 489 -17.55 3.29 22.07
C THR A 489 -16.61 2.52 23.01
N ASP A 490 -17.15 1.59 23.80
CA ASP A 490 -16.34 0.57 24.48
C ASP A 490 -16.09 -0.61 23.52
N ILE A 491 -14.84 -0.80 23.13
CA ILE A 491 -14.41 -1.90 22.24
C ILE A 491 -14.19 -3.24 22.97
N GLY A 492 -14.31 -3.27 24.30
CA GLY A 492 -14.28 -4.49 25.11
C GLY A 492 -12.89 -5.05 25.43
N GLN A 493 -11.83 -4.29 25.17
CA GLN A 493 -10.45 -4.59 25.59
C GLN A 493 -9.81 -3.38 26.29
N GLU A 494 -8.68 -3.62 26.97
CA GLU A 494 -7.88 -2.56 27.60
C GLU A 494 -7.18 -1.72 26.51
N VAL A 495 -7.17 -0.39 26.68
CA VAL A 495 -6.54 0.56 25.73
C VAL A 495 -5.70 1.57 26.50
N GLU A 496 -4.46 1.79 26.08
CA GLU A 496 -3.56 2.79 26.67
C GLU A 496 -3.59 4.10 25.89
N LEU A 497 -3.99 5.20 26.56
CA LEU A 497 -4.06 6.55 26.00
C LEU A 497 -2.91 7.42 26.55
N THR A 498 -2.13 8.02 25.67
CA THR A 498 -1.07 8.99 26.05
C THR A 498 -1.26 10.29 25.29
N GLY A 499 -1.44 11.41 26.00
CA GLY A 499 -1.43 12.76 25.42
C GLY A 499 -0.03 13.08 24.91
N GLY A 500 0.83 13.64 25.75
CA GLY A 500 2.27 13.59 25.53
C GLY A 500 2.96 14.88 25.93
N THR A 501 3.01 15.86 25.01
CA THR A 501 3.68 17.15 25.27
C THR A 501 2.97 18.38 24.70
N GLY A 502 1.87 18.80 25.33
CA GLY A 502 1.58 20.23 25.37
C GLY A 502 0.46 20.67 26.30
N THR A 503 -0.80 20.42 25.94
CA THR A 503 -1.97 20.66 26.80
C THR A 503 -3.14 19.90 26.18
N ASP A 504 -3.40 18.72 26.73
CA ASP A 504 -4.09 17.66 25.99
C ASP A 504 -5.45 17.30 26.64
N ASP A 505 -6.48 17.10 25.81
CA ASP A 505 -7.90 16.92 26.17
C ASP A 505 -8.38 15.47 25.94
N PHE A 506 -8.82 14.77 26.99
CA PHE A 506 -9.49 13.46 26.88
C PHE A 506 -10.98 13.58 27.22
N GLN A 507 -11.84 13.43 26.22
CA GLN A 507 -13.30 13.38 26.36
C GLN A 507 -13.84 11.95 26.39
N TYR A 508 -14.69 11.65 27.38
CA TYR A 508 -15.34 10.35 27.56
C TYR A 508 -16.86 10.52 27.49
N THR A 509 -17.54 9.67 26.71
CA THR A 509 -19.00 9.80 26.49
C THR A 509 -19.83 8.59 26.94
N LEU A 510 -19.20 7.60 27.59
CA LEU A 510 -19.85 6.34 27.96
C LEU A 510 -20.45 6.39 29.37
N SER A 511 -21.76 6.10 29.47
CA SER A 511 -22.49 6.17 30.73
C SER A 511 -22.07 5.07 31.73
N GLY A 512 -21.65 5.48 32.92
CA GLY A 512 -21.56 4.59 34.09
C GLY A 512 -20.18 4.03 34.43
N ALA A 513 -19.13 4.43 33.71
CA ALA A 513 -17.76 4.19 34.15
C ALA A 513 -17.42 4.90 35.47
N THR A 514 -16.34 4.46 36.11
CA THR A 514 -15.68 5.19 37.21
C THR A 514 -14.40 5.79 36.67
N TRP A 515 -14.14 7.05 37.00
CA TRP A 515 -12.85 7.70 36.84
C TRP A 515 -11.96 7.35 38.04
N GLU A 516 -10.99 6.47 37.81
CA GLU A 516 -10.00 6.06 38.80
C GLU A 516 -8.74 6.90 38.58
N ILE A 517 -8.37 7.74 39.55
CA ILE A 517 -7.30 8.74 39.41
C ILE A 517 -6.39 8.66 40.64
N TYR A 518 -5.24 8.01 40.53
CA TYR A 518 -4.37 7.67 41.67
C TYR A 518 -2.90 8.07 41.45
N GLU A 519 -2.10 8.17 42.53
CA GLU A 519 -0.64 8.34 42.42
C GLU A 519 0.04 7.24 41.57
N THR A 520 -0.59 6.07 41.42
CA THR A 520 -0.06 4.91 40.69
C THR A 520 -0.45 4.82 39.22
N GLY A 521 -1.35 5.68 38.73
CA GLY A 521 -1.92 5.63 37.39
C GLY A 521 -3.41 6.01 37.35
N ASN A 522 -3.95 6.24 36.16
CA ASN A 522 -5.35 6.63 35.97
C ASN A 522 -6.04 5.71 34.96
N GLN A 523 -7.35 5.50 35.14
CA GLN A 523 -8.17 4.64 34.30
C GLN A 523 -9.63 5.14 34.26
N VAL A 524 -10.33 4.97 33.13
CA VAL A 524 -11.78 5.13 33.05
C VAL A 524 -12.39 4.03 32.18
N GLY A 525 -13.21 3.17 32.78
CA GLY A 525 -13.67 1.94 32.11
C GLY A 525 -12.48 1.04 31.75
N ASN A 526 -12.32 0.72 30.47
CA ASN A 526 -11.20 -0.08 29.96
C ASN A 526 -9.99 0.77 29.49
N PHE A 527 -10.06 2.10 29.63
CA PHE A 527 -9.05 3.02 29.10
C PHE A 527 -8.08 3.47 30.20
N GLY A 528 -6.84 2.99 30.14
CA GLY A 528 -5.72 3.55 30.92
C GLY A 528 -5.27 4.86 30.30
N PHE A 529 -4.93 5.88 31.11
CA PHE A 529 -4.54 7.18 30.56
C PHE A 529 -3.46 7.94 31.33
N ALA A 530 -2.56 8.57 30.60
CA ALA A 530 -1.46 9.39 31.12
C ALA A 530 -1.17 10.63 30.25
N GLY A 531 -0.67 11.69 30.87
CA GLY A 531 -0.21 12.88 30.15
C GLY A 531 -1.32 13.75 29.55
N PHE A 532 -2.49 13.83 30.20
CA PHE A 532 -3.59 14.73 29.83
C PHE A 532 -3.82 15.78 30.93
N GLU A 533 -3.75 17.07 30.59
CA GLU A 533 -4.10 18.16 31.51
C GLU A 533 -5.63 18.28 31.73
N TYR A 534 -6.42 17.94 30.70
CA TYR A 534 -7.87 18.10 30.70
C TYR A 534 -8.59 16.78 30.43
N LEU A 535 -9.58 16.48 31.26
CA LEU A 535 -10.42 15.30 31.20
C LEU A 535 -11.89 15.77 31.21
N ASP A 536 -12.74 15.33 30.30
CA ASP A 536 -14.15 15.77 30.21
C ASP A 536 -15.10 14.58 30.24
N ASN A 537 -15.98 14.55 31.25
CA ASN A 537 -17.06 13.57 31.32
C ASN A 537 -18.38 14.18 30.84
N THR A 538 -18.84 13.76 29.66
CA THR A 538 -20.01 14.36 29.01
C THR A 538 -21.37 13.79 29.46
N THR A 539 -21.36 12.85 30.42
CA THR A 539 -22.55 12.17 30.96
C THR A 539 -23.30 13.02 32.00
N ASP A 540 -24.54 12.62 32.29
CA ASP A 540 -25.41 13.18 33.34
C ASP A 540 -25.02 12.73 34.77
N ARG A 541 -24.04 11.82 34.91
CA ARG A 541 -23.61 11.28 36.19
C ARG A 541 -22.13 10.88 36.17
N ILE A 542 -21.34 11.46 37.07
CA ILE A 542 -19.93 11.12 37.25
C ILE A 542 -19.70 10.26 38.50
N THR A 543 -18.73 9.35 38.44
CA THR A 543 -18.25 8.59 39.60
C THR A 543 -16.73 8.61 39.60
N VAL A 544 -16.12 8.99 40.72
CA VAL A 544 -14.68 9.21 40.86
C VAL A 544 -14.14 8.42 42.05
N GLN A 545 -12.99 7.75 41.88
CA GLN A 545 -12.22 7.15 42.97
C GLN A 545 -10.78 7.68 42.92
N THR A 546 -10.25 8.14 44.06
CA THR A 546 -8.93 8.79 44.10
C THR A 546 -8.26 8.75 45.49
N ASP A 547 -6.93 8.71 45.52
CA ASP A 547 -6.11 8.93 46.72
C ASP A 547 -5.48 10.34 46.77
N LEU A 548 -5.65 11.12 45.70
CA LEU A 548 -5.11 12.46 45.55
C LEU A 548 -5.90 13.51 46.37
N ALA A 549 -5.25 14.63 46.66
CA ALA A 549 -5.91 15.85 47.08
C ALA A 549 -6.49 16.60 45.86
N PHE A 550 -7.65 17.23 46.04
CA PHE A 550 -8.31 18.02 45.00
C PHE A 550 -9.20 19.14 45.59
N ASP A 551 -9.46 20.17 44.78
CA ASP A 551 -10.48 21.19 45.03
C ASP A 551 -11.57 21.12 43.95
N PHE A 552 -12.83 21.38 44.30
CA PHE A 552 -13.91 21.63 43.34
C PHE A 552 -13.80 23.03 42.73
N VAL A 553 -14.07 23.17 41.43
CA VAL A 553 -13.83 24.41 40.67
C VAL A 553 -14.90 24.67 39.61
N ASP A 554 -15.17 25.94 39.30
CA ASP A 554 -15.88 26.36 38.08
C ASP A 554 -15.12 25.83 36.86
N GLY A 555 -15.63 24.78 36.23
CA GLY A 555 -15.07 24.09 35.06
C GLY A 555 -14.66 25.05 33.95
N GLY A 556 -15.40 26.15 33.78
CA GLY A 556 -14.98 27.28 32.98
C GLY A 556 -14.85 27.01 31.48
N ASN A 557 -14.31 27.99 30.75
CA ASN A 557 -14.19 27.97 29.29
C ASN A 557 -12.71 27.81 28.85
N THR A 558 -11.95 26.93 29.50
CA THR A 558 -10.47 26.90 29.40
C THR A 558 -9.90 25.91 28.39
N SER A 559 -10.63 24.85 28.04
CA SER A 559 -10.43 24.11 26.78
C SER A 559 -11.68 24.25 25.91
N ALA A 560 -11.60 23.82 24.65
CA ALA A 560 -12.73 23.89 23.73
C ALA A 560 -13.74 22.74 23.90
N SER A 561 -13.34 21.66 24.59
CA SER A 561 -14.07 20.39 24.64
C SER A 561 -14.99 20.27 25.86
N PHE A 562 -14.68 20.94 26.97
CA PHE A 562 -15.45 20.90 28.23
C PHE A 562 -16.95 21.17 28.03
N ASN A 563 -17.80 20.24 28.47
CA ASN A 563 -19.22 20.22 28.10
C ASN A 563 -20.17 20.47 29.29
N LYS A 564 -21.04 21.47 29.11
CA LYS A 564 -22.16 21.93 29.98
C LYS A 564 -21.79 22.41 31.39
N ASN A 565 -22.50 23.47 31.79
CA ASN A 565 -22.79 23.90 33.16
C ASN A 565 -21.61 24.23 34.10
N GLY A 566 -20.35 23.96 33.72
CA GLY A 566 -19.17 24.57 34.32
C GLY A 566 -18.82 24.03 35.70
N ALA A 567 -18.92 22.73 35.93
CA ALA A 567 -18.42 22.09 37.14
C ALA A 567 -17.11 21.31 36.85
N GLY A 568 -16.30 21.10 37.88
CA GLY A 568 -15.05 20.35 37.73
C GLY A 568 -14.28 20.09 39.02
N ILE A 569 -13.28 19.22 38.91
CA ILE A 569 -12.40 18.75 39.98
C ILE A 569 -10.96 19.04 39.55
N GLN A 570 -10.21 19.77 40.38
CA GLN A 570 -8.83 20.14 40.12
C GLN A 570 -7.87 19.26 40.93
N PHE A 571 -7.15 18.37 40.24
CA PHE A 571 -6.03 17.61 40.79
C PHE A 571 -4.70 18.35 40.55
N SER A 572 -3.60 17.81 41.08
CA SER A 572 -2.24 18.34 40.88
C SER A 572 -1.72 18.09 39.44
N GLY A 573 -2.19 18.89 38.48
CA GLY A 573 -1.75 18.88 37.09
C GLY A 573 -2.80 18.40 36.09
N MET A 574 -3.86 17.75 36.57
CA MET A 574 -4.99 17.27 35.75
C MET A 574 -6.29 17.91 36.23
N ARG A 575 -7.26 18.07 35.34
CA ARG A 575 -8.56 18.67 35.65
C ARG A 575 -9.71 17.89 35.00
N LEU A 576 -10.64 17.41 35.82
CA LEU A 576 -11.79 16.61 35.40
C LEU A 576 -13.07 17.44 35.41
N GLY A 577 -13.67 17.66 34.25
CA GLY A 577 -14.94 18.35 34.06
C GLY A 577 -16.13 17.40 34.07
N TYR A 578 -17.30 17.91 34.45
CA TYR A 578 -18.56 17.17 34.46
C TYR A 578 -19.77 18.14 34.38
N ASP A 579 -20.94 17.60 34.02
CA ASP A 579 -22.17 18.38 33.97
C ASP A 579 -22.63 18.80 35.38
N GLY A 580 -22.59 20.11 35.66
CA GLY A 580 -23.05 20.70 36.92
C GLY A 580 -24.56 20.65 37.18
N GLU A 581 -25.38 20.25 36.20
CA GLU A 581 -26.79 19.91 36.41
C GLU A 581 -27.00 18.39 36.66
N GLY A 582 -25.92 17.60 36.70
CA GLY A 582 -25.93 16.14 36.91
C GLY A 582 -25.50 15.69 38.32
N ASP A 583 -25.40 14.37 38.51
CA ASP A 583 -25.06 13.76 39.82
C ASP A 583 -23.55 13.44 39.95
N ILE A 584 -22.95 13.75 41.10
CA ILE A 584 -21.53 13.47 41.41
C ILE A 584 -21.35 12.51 42.61
N TYR A 585 -20.60 11.44 42.36
CA TYR A 585 -20.21 10.45 43.36
C TYR A 585 -18.68 10.43 43.50
N VAL A 586 -18.13 10.69 44.69
CA VAL A 586 -16.68 10.66 44.92
C VAL A 586 -16.35 9.75 46.10
N THR A 587 -15.45 8.79 45.90
CA THR A 587 -14.77 8.08 47.00
C THR A 587 -13.30 8.49 47.03
N ASN A 588 -12.88 9.10 48.13
CA ASN A 588 -11.54 9.63 48.32
C ASN A 588 -10.86 9.10 49.59
N SER A 589 -9.56 8.82 49.48
CA SER A 589 -8.74 8.32 50.60
C SER A 589 -7.59 9.24 51.01
N THR A 590 -7.53 10.49 50.51
CA THR A 590 -6.56 11.47 51.01
C THR A 590 -6.86 11.87 52.46
N THR A 591 -5.89 12.50 53.12
CA THR A 591 -6.05 13.12 54.44
C THR A 591 -5.90 14.64 54.42
N GLU A 592 -5.72 15.21 53.23
CA GLU A 592 -5.76 16.66 53.02
C GLU A 592 -7.21 17.17 52.95
N THR A 593 -7.42 18.47 53.08
CA THR A 593 -8.76 19.07 53.02
C THR A 593 -9.28 19.12 51.60
N ILE A 594 -10.49 18.62 51.35
CA ILE A 594 -11.22 18.82 50.10
C ILE A 594 -11.99 20.14 50.18
N GLY A 595 -11.72 21.06 49.26
CA GLY A 595 -12.31 22.40 49.28
C GLY A 595 -12.92 22.83 47.95
N GLY A 596 -13.13 24.14 47.81
CA GLY A 596 -13.55 24.77 46.56
C GLY A 596 -15.06 24.96 46.40
N SER A 597 -15.51 25.02 45.14
CA SER A 597 -16.88 25.33 44.74
C SER A 597 -17.54 24.14 44.03
N LEU A 598 -18.45 23.46 44.72
CA LEU A 598 -19.18 22.27 44.27
C LEU A 598 -20.52 22.65 43.60
N LEU A 599 -20.85 21.99 42.49
CA LEU A 599 -22.06 22.20 41.69
C LEU A 599 -22.52 20.85 41.10
N ALA A 600 -23.78 20.46 41.34
CA ALA A 600 -24.41 19.19 40.95
C ALA A 600 -25.90 19.18 41.38
N ASP A 601 -26.73 18.24 40.89
CA ASP A 601 -28.06 17.98 41.50
C ASP A 601 -27.91 17.23 42.83
N ARG A 602 -27.33 16.03 42.81
CA ARG A 602 -26.83 15.30 43.99
C ARG A 602 -25.32 15.27 44.05
N ALA A 603 -24.76 15.45 45.25
CA ALA A 603 -23.38 15.11 45.57
C ALA A 603 -23.30 14.08 46.71
N GLU A 604 -22.64 12.95 46.46
CA GLU A 604 -22.31 11.92 47.46
C GLU A 604 -20.79 11.80 47.61
N LEU A 605 -20.25 12.23 48.76
CA LEU A 605 -18.81 12.27 49.02
C LEU A 605 -18.42 11.33 50.16
N VAL A 606 -17.65 10.27 49.88
CA VAL A 606 -17.01 9.42 50.90
C VAL A 606 -15.53 9.82 51.01
N VAL A 607 -15.09 10.33 52.16
CA VAL A 607 -13.81 11.08 52.26
C VAL A 607 -12.88 10.63 53.41
N GLY A 608 -11.58 10.82 53.25
CA GLY A 608 -10.56 10.55 54.28
C GLY A 608 -10.02 11.78 55.03
N GLY A 609 -10.35 12.99 54.56
CA GLY A 609 -9.89 14.26 55.11
C GLY A 609 -11.03 15.19 55.55
N ASP A 610 -10.65 16.38 56.02
CA ASP A 610 -11.60 17.47 56.29
C ASP A 610 -12.24 17.99 54.98
N VAL A 611 -13.40 18.63 55.07
CA VAL A 611 -14.13 19.22 53.94
C VAL A 611 -14.44 20.69 54.25
N ASP A 612 -14.16 21.61 53.32
CA ASP A 612 -14.49 23.04 53.46
C ASP A 612 -14.94 23.64 52.11
N ILE A 613 -16.20 23.37 51.74
CA ILE A 613 -16.78 23.68 50.42
C ILE A 613 -17.80 24.82 50.45
N GLU A 614 -17.79 25.65 49.40
CA GLU A 614 -18.97 26.40 48.97
C GLU A 614 -19.73 25.53 47.96
N THR A 615 -21.07 25.49 47.99
CA THR A 615 -21.83 24.51 47.21
C THR A 615 -23.18 25.03 46.72
N ASP A 616 -23.55 24.70 45.48
CA ASP A 616 -24.89 24.92 44.92
C ASP A 616 -25.46 23.56 44.47
N VAL A 617 -25.68 22.67 45.46
CA VAL A 617 -26.28 21.34 45.24
C VAL A 617 -27.64 21.21 45.89
N ASN A 618 -28.56 20.51 45.23
CA ASN A 618 -29.90 20.28 45.77
C ASN A 618 -29.86 19.23 46.89
N THR A 619 -29.14 18.12 46.70
CA THR A 619 -28.99 17.06 47.71
C THR A 619 -27.51 16.75 48.00
N LEU A 620 -27.16 16.64 49.29
CA LEU A 620 -25.79 16.39 49.75
C LEU A 620 -25.70 15.22 50.74
N ALA A 621 -24.76 14.31 50.48
CA ALA A 621 -24.20 13.39 51.46
C ALA A 621 -22.67 13.59 51.58
N VAL A 622 -22.15 13.60 52.81
CA VAL A 622 -20.71 13.65 53.10
C VAL A 622 -20.40 12.70 54.25
N VAL A 623 -19.78 11.57 53.96
CA VAL A 623 -19.57 10.46 54.89
C VAL A 623 -18.07 10.21 55.07
N THR A 624 -17.62 10.12 56.32
CA THR A 624 -16.24 9.70 56.61
C THR A 624 -15.99 8.24 56.22
N SER A 625 -14.84 8.00 55.58
CA SER A 625 -14.29 6.67 55.32
C SER A 625 -13.87 5.89 56.58
N GLY A 626 -14.03 6.48 57.78
CA GLY A 626 -13.82 5.82 59.08
C GLY A 626 -12.93 6.58 60.07
N VAL A 627 -12.65 7.86 59.81
CA VAL A 627 -11.83 8.76 60.65
C VAL A 627 -12.64 9.95 61.17
N ASP A 628 -12.21 10.57 62.26
CA ASP A 628 -12.88 11.76 62.82
C ASP A 628 -12.48 13.01 62.00
N ILE A 629 -13.42 13.61 61.24
CA ILE A 629 -13.17 14.71 60.27
C ILE A 629 -13.99 15.98 60.57
N ASN A 630 -13.57 17.14 60.05
CA ASN A 630 -14.35 18.37 60.11
C ASN A 630 -15.00 18.65 58.75
N ILE A 631 -16.33 18.80 58.73
CA ILE A 631 -17.12 19.07 57.53
C ILE A 631 -17.68 20.49 57.64
N ARG A 632 -17.33 21.37 56.70
CA ARG A 632 -17.84 22.72 56.56
C ARG A 632 -18.42 22.92 55.16
N VAL A 633 -19.64 23.44 55.12
CA VAL A 633 -20.43 23.62 53.90
C VAL A 633 -21.10 25.00 53.95
N LEU A 634 -20.87 25.81 52.93
CA LEU A 634 -21.61 27.05 52.67
C LEU A 634 -22.50 26.84 51.43
N ALA A 635 -23.79 26.60 51.65
CA ALA A 635 -24.78 26.47 50.58
C ALA A 635 -25.10 27.83 49.94
N ALA A 636 -25.17 27.87 48.61
CA ALA A 636 -25.57 29.04 47.85
C ALA A 636 -27.05 29.39 48.07
N GLY A 637 -27.91 28.37 48.26
CA GLY A 637 -29.35 28.52 48.43
C GLY A 637 -29.94 27.55 49.46
N ASP A 638 -30.98 26.83 49.04
CA ASP A 638 -31.60 25.72 49.78
C ASP A 638 -30.65 24.50 49.76
N LEU A 639 -30.80 23.57 50.71
CA LEU A 639 -30.01 22.34 50.79
C LEU A 639 -30.82 21.20 51.40
N VAL A 640 -30.89 20.07 50.68
CA VAL A 640 -31.35 18.79 51.22
C VAL A 640 -30.15 17.97 51.69
N ILE A 641 -30.21 17.46 52.91
CA ILE A 641 -29.23 16.53 53.45
C ILE A 641 -29.79 15.11 53.33
N ASP A 642 -28.98 14.19 52.80
CA ASP A 642 -29.22 12.75 52.91
C ASP A 642 -28.51 12.21 54.18
N GLU A 643 -27.17 12.10 54.16
CA GLU A 643 -26.33 11.76 55.33
C GLU A 643 -25.03 12.59 55.40
N VAL A 644 -24.80 13.29 56.51
CA VAL A 644 -23.52 13.96 56.82
C VAL A 644 -22.91 13.34 58.09
N ASP A 645 -21.92 12.45 57.93
CA ASP A 645 -21.21 11.78 59.03
C ASP A 645 -19.75 12.25 59.14
N ALA A 646 -19.47 13.06 60.16
CA ALA A 646 -18.15 13.53 60.57
C ALA A 646 -17.47 12.60 61.61
N GLY A 647 -18.08 11.47 61.95
CA GLY A 647 -17.71 10.61 63.06
C GLY A 647 -17.78 11.36 64.38
N ARG A 648 -16.61 11.60 64.99
CA ARG A 648 -16.48 12.39 66.23
C ARG A 648 -15.77 13.73 66.02
N GLY A 649 -15.67 14.19 64.77
CA GLY A 649 -15.26 15.56 64.45
C GLY A 649 -16.43 16.55 64.51
N THR A 650 -16.45 17.53 63.61
CA THR A 650 -17.39 18.67 63.66
C THR A 650 -18.10 18.89 62.33
N VAL A 651 -19.34 19.42 62.38
CA VAL A 651 -20.15 19.74 61.20
C VAL A 651 -20.58 21.21 61.26
N SER A 652 -20.41 21.96 60.18
CA SER A 652 -20.80 23.37 60.05
C SER A 652 -21.51 23.60 58.72
N LEU A 653 -22.84 23.71 58.74
CA LEU A 653 -23.67 23.89 57.54
C LEU A 653 -24.32 25.28 57.57
N ALA A 654 -24.00 26.17 56.64
CA ALA A 654 -24.54 27.53 56.57
C ALA A 654 -25.09 27.85 55.17
N SER A 655 -25.88 28.92 55.04
CA SER A 655 -26.43 29.38 53.74
C SER A 655 -26.08 30.85 53.49
N SER A 656 -25.56 31.16 52.30
CA SER A 656 -25.18 32.52 51.91
C SER A 656 -26.38 33.37 51.47
N SER A 657 -27.48 32.74 51.02
CA SER A 657 -28.68 33.42 50.48
C SER A 657 -29.98 33.23 51.29
N PHE A 658 -29.89 32.75 52.54
CA PHE A 658 -31.05 32.46 53.41
C PHE A 658 -31.98 31.34 52.89
N GLY A 659 -31.43 30.23 52.41
CA GLY A 659 -32.23 29.08 51.97
C GLY A 659 -32.83 28.24 53.11
N THR A 660 -33.36 27.07 52.75
CA THR A 660 -33.94 26.07 53.65
C THR A 660 -33.01 24.86 53.80
N LEU A 661 -32.78 24.39 55.03
CA LEU A 661 -32.03 23.15 55.29
C LEU A 661 -33.01 22.04 55.68
N THR A 662 -33.17 21.02 54.85
CA THR A 662 -34.12 19.91 55.09
C THR A 662 -33.45 18.54 54.98
N GLY A 663 -34.09 17.50 55.50
CA GLY A 663 -33.63 16.12 55.32
C GLY A 663 -34.38 15.42 54.17
N GLU A 664 -33.71 14.54 53.43
CA GLU A 664 -34.32 13.80 52.32
C GLU A 664 -35.34 12.77 52.84
N THR A 665 -34.90 11.79 53.65
CA THR A 665 -35.73 10.62 54.01
C THR A 665 -36.15 10.61 55.47
N TYR A 666 -37.47 10.53 55.72
CA TYR A 666 -38.00 10.47 57.08
C TYR A 666 -37.61 9.18 57.82
N GLY A 667 -36.78 9.36 58.84
CA GLY A 667 -36.34 8.30 59.75
C GLY A 667 -34.85 7.99 59.69
N ASP A 668 -34.15 8.45 58.65
CA ASP A 668 -32.72 8.20 58.46
C ASP A 668 -31.84 9.25 59.17
N THR A 669 -30.54 9.00 59.29
CA THR A 669 -29.64 9.76 60.19
C THR A 669 -28.92 10.86 59.43
N HIS A 670 -29.61 11.97 59.24
CA HIS A 670 -29.13 13.10 58.43
C HIS A 670 -27.80 13.72 58.90
N ILE A 671 -27.49 13.75 60.20
CA ILE A 671 -26.20 14.31 60.69
C ILE A 671 -25.64 13.48 61.85
N THR A 672 -24.36 13.06 61.77
CA THR A 672 -23.59 12.46 62.86
C THR A 672 -22.30 13.26 63.12
N ALA A 673 -22.06 13.67 64.37
CA ALA A 673 -20.88 14.46 64.75
C ALA A 673 -20.61 14.49 66.27
N SER A 674 -19.46 15.05 66.69
CA SER A 674 -19.30 15.51 68.08
C SER A 674 -19.99 16.84 68.33
N ALA A 675 -19.82 17.83 67.45
CA ALA A 675 -20.52 19.11 67.53
C ALA A 675 -21.02 19.56 66.16
N VAL A 676 -22.19 20.20 66.13
CA VAL A 676 -22.87 20.67 64.92
C VAL A 676 -23.17 22.17 65.04
N THR A 677 -22.93 22.92 63.98
CA THR A 677 -23.33 24.33 63.84
C THR A 677 -24.16 24.50 62.58
N LEU A 678 -25.39 25.00 62.71
CA LEU A 678 -26.31 25.22 61.59
C LEU A 678 -26.55 26.72 61.38
N GLY A 679 -25.84 27.32 60.44
CA GLY A 679 -25.81 28.75 60.16
C GLY A 679 -24.82 29.54 61.02
N SER A 680 -24.78 30.85 60.83
CA SER A 680 -23.98 31.80 61.63
C SER A 680 -24.75 33.10 61.93
N ASP A 681 -24.14 34.03 62.68
CA ASP A 681 -24.65 35.41 62.85
C ASP A 681 -24.83 36.18 61.52
N THR A 682 -24.22 35.71 60.42
CA THR A 682 -24.23 36.35 59.09
C THR A 682 -24.77 35.46 57.96
N GLU A 683 -24.68 34.14 58.09
CA GLU A 683 -25.09 33.14 57.10
C GLU A 683 -26.22 32.27 57.70
N LEU A 684 -27.42 32.86 57.77
CA LEU A 684 -28.60 32.30 58.45
C LEU A 684 -29.44 31.43 57.52
N TRP A 685 -30.00 30.33 58.03
CA TRP A 685 -31.05 29.58 57.32
C TRP A 685 -32.44 30.24 57.51
N THR A 686 -33.29 30.28 56.47
CA THR A 686 -34.70 30.70 56.62
C THR A 686 -35.48 29.68 57.43
N ILE A 687 -35.32 28.39 57.12
CA ILE A 687 -35.92 27.30 57.91
C ILE A 687 -34.98 26.11 58.01
N ILE A 688 -35.01 25.43 59.16
CA ILE A 688 -34.24 24.20 59.42
C ILE A 688 -35.22 23.08 59.79
N GLY A 689 -35.16 21.96 59.07
CA GLY A 689 -36.09 20.84 59.14
C GLY A 689 -37.47 21.14 58.54
N ASP A 690 -38.32 20.10 58.50
CA ASP A 690 -39.75 20.20 58.18
C ASP A 690 -40.62 19.73 59.38
N ALA A 691 -41.90 20.11 59.38
CA ALA A 691 -42.89 19.65 60.34
C ALA A 691 -43.05 18.12 60.33
N THR A 692 -43.01 17.51 59.15
CA THR A 692 -43.15 16.07 58.93
C THR A 692 -41.82 15.33 58.78
N ASN A 693 -40.79 15.94 58.17
CA ASN A 693 -39.40 15.47 58.25
C ASN A 693 -38.49 16.42 59.06
N PRO A 694 -38.47 16.34 60.41
CA PRO A 694 -37.46 17.03 61.19
C PRO A 694 -36.08 16.41 60.91
N LEU A 695 -35.04 17.26 60.81
CA LEU A 695 -33.67 16.78 60.75
C LEU A 695 -33.38 15.86 61.94
N ARG A 696 -32.77 14.72 61.65
CA ARG A 696 -32.53 13.65 62.62
C ARG A 696 -31.03 13.48 62.82
N MET A 697 -30.56 13.59 64.06
CA MET A 697 -29.15 13.82 64.34
C MET A 697 -28.61 12.97 65.48
N ASN A 698 -27.35 12.54 65.36
CA ASN A 698 -26.56 11.82 66.36
C ASN A 698 -25.39 12.70 66.81
N VAL A 699 -25.65 13.61 67.76
CA VAL A 699 -24.70 14.66 68.18
C VAL A 699 -24.25 14.45 69.63
N THR A 700 -22.93 14.36 69.85
CA THR A 700 -22.40 13.88 71.14
C THR A 700 -21.98 14.95 72.17
N ASP A 701 -21.86 16.23 71.79
CA ASP A 701 -21.53 17.35 72.69
C ASP A 701 -22.49 18.56 72.57
N ALA A 702 -22.49 19.27 71.42
CA ALA A 702 -23.19 20.54 71.25
C ALA A 702 -23.85 20.70 69.86
N LEU A 703 -24.97 21.44 69.82
CA LEU A 703 -25.67 21.88 68.60
C LEU A 703 -25.99 23.38 68.71
N ASP A 704 -25.39 24.20 67.85
CA ASP A 704 -25.70 25.63 67.78
C ASP A 704 -26.50 25.95 66.50
N ILE A 705 -27.65 26.60 66.64
CA ILE A 705 -28.63 26.85 65.57
C ILE A 705 -28.78 28.36 65.32
N TYR A 706 -28.63 28.79 64.06
CA TYR A 706 -28.76 30.18 63.61
C TYR A 706 -29.71 30.24 62.40
N SER A 707 -30.93 30.71 62.64
CA SER A 707 -32.03 30.65 61.67
C SER A 707 -33.06 31.79 61.85
N VAL A 708 -33.96 31.94 60.88
CA VAL A 708 -35.21 32.69 61.08
C VAL A 708 -36.24 31.82 61.82
N SER A 709 -36.34 30.53 61.48
CA SER A 709 -37.13 29.54 62.22
C SER A 709 -36.51 28.14 62.12
N TYR A 710 -36.80 27.26 63.08
CA TYR A 710 -36.34 25.87 63.04
C TYR A 710 -37.39 24.93 63.65
N TYR A 711 -37.46 23.70 63.13
CA TYR A 711 -38.21 22.61 63.75
C TYR A 711 -37.34 21.85 64.76
N GLU A 712 -37.93 21.41 65.88
CA GLU A 712 -37.23 20.58 66.89
C GLU A 712 -36.67 19.29 66.24
N PRO A 713 -35.33 19.07 66.22
CA PRO A 713 -34.70 17.88 65.64
C PRO A 713 -35.04 16.58 66.39
N ASP A 714 -34.96 15.44 65.69
CA ASP A 714 -35.02 14.12 66.33
C ASP A 714 -33.62 13.66 66.74
N PHE A 715 -33.36 13.51 68.04
CA PHE A 715 -32.04 13.18 68.57
C PHE A 715 -31.86 11.68 68.84
N ILE A 716 -30.82 11.09 68.26
CA ILE A 716 -30.45 9.69 68.43
C ILE A 716 -29.54 9.54 69.66
N GLY A 717 -29.88 8.62 70.55
CA GLY A 717 -29.06 8.21 71.70
C GLY A 717 -29.05 9.18 72.88
N GLN A 718 -28.77 10.47 72.64
CA GLN A 718 -28.76 11.53 73.64
C GLN A 718 -29.11 12.90 73.04
N ILE A 719 -29.53 13.83 73.88
CA ILE A 719 -29.77 15.23 73.48
C ILE A 719 -28.48 16.04 73.77
N PRO A 720 -27.91 16.77 72.80
CA PRO A 720 -26.71 17.58 72.99
C PRO A 720 -26.99 18.87 73.78
N THR A 721 -25.94 19.65 74.05
CA THR A 721 -26.10 21.04 74.50
C THR A 721 -26.59 21.89 73.34
N VAL A 722 -27.90 22.16 73.28
CA VAL A 722 -28.50 23.00 72.23
C VAL A 722 -28.42 24.49 72.61
N THR A 723 -27.94 25.33 71.69
CA THR A 723 -28.22 26.77 71.69
C THR A 723 -28.90 27.17 70.38
N SER A 724 -29.79 28.17 70.40
CA SER A 724 -30.55 28.55 69.22
C SER A 724 -30.85 30.04 69.12
N THR A 725 -30.85 30.52 67.88
CA THR A 725 -31.33 31.82 67.41
C THR A 725 -32.32 31.57 66.28
N GLY A 726 -33.58 31.99 66.46
CA GLY A 726 -34.70 31.74 65.55
C GLY A 726 -35.99 31.42 66.31
N ASP A 727 -37.13 31.43 65.61
CA ASP A 727 -38.42 31.00 66.17
C ASP A 727 -38.57 29.46 66.08
N GLU A 728 -38.78 28.80 67.23
CA GLU A 728 -38.95 27.34 67.32
C GLU A 728 -40.36 26.89 66.86
N LEU A 729 -40.39 25.88 66.00
CA LEU A 729 -41.59 25.29 65.41
C LEU A 729 -41.75 23.81 65.83
N GLN A 730 -42.99 23.38 66.01
CA GLN A 730 -43.30 22.02 66.48
C GLN A 730 -43.23 20.99 65.35
N SER A 731 -42.26 20.07 65.42
CA SER A 731 -42.16 18.90 64.55
C SER A 731 -43.08 17.75 65.00
N VAL A 732 -43.27 16.75 64.12
CA VAL A 732 -43.93 15.47 64.47
C VAL A 732 -43.15 14.74 65.57
N ALA A 733 -41.82 14.79 65.58
CA ALA A 733 -40.99 14.19 66.64
C ALA A 733 -41.24 14.87 68.00
N GLY A 734 -41.14 16.21 68.06
CA GLY A 734 -41.45 17.00 69.26
C GLY A 734 -42.88 16.81 69.76
N ALA A 735 -43.85 16.70 68.85
CA ALA A 735 -45.23 16.38 69.18
C ALA A 735 -45.39 14.97 69.80
N GLN A 736 -44.66 13.97 69.30
CA GLN A 736 -44.67 12.61 69.87
C GLN A 736 -43.97 12.58 71.24
N ALA A 737 -42.80 13.18 71.39
CA ALA A 737 -42.07 13.29 72.66
C ALA A 737 -42.92 13.98 73.74
N SER A 738 -43.57 15.10 73.39
CA SER A 738 -44.48 15.83 74.27
C SER A 738 -45.69 15.01 74.72
N GLN A 739 -46.25 14.15 73.85
CA GLN A 739 -47.34 13.23 74.22
C GLN A 739 -46.86 12.03 75.05
N GLY A 740 -45.68 11.49 74.77
CA GLY A 740 -45.04 10.46 75.59
C GLY A 740 -44.80 10.95 77.02
N LEU A 741 -44.26 12.16 77.17
CA LEU A 741 -44.08 12.84 78.46
C LEU A 741 -45.42 13.11 79.16
N LYS A 742 -46.47 13.54 78.44
CA LYS A 742 -47.82 13.66 79.02
C LYS A 742 -48.33 12.34 79.59
N SER A 743 -48.18 11.24 78.84
CA SER A 743 -48.59 9.91 79.30
C SER A 743 -47.81 9.47 80.54
N ALA A 744 -46.47 9.63 80.55
CA ALA A 744 -45.63 9.32 81.70
C ALA A 744 -45.97 10.17 82.94
N VAL A 745 -46.18 11.48 82.77
CA VAL A 745 -46.55 12.40 83.86
C VAL A 745 -47.96 12.14 84.37
N GLN A 746 -48.93 11.79 83.52
CA GLN A 746 -50.27 11.42 83.99
C GLN A 746 -50.24 10.14 84.84
N ASN A 747 -49.52 9.10 84.42
CA ASN A 747 -49.34 7.88 85.22
C ASN A 747 -48.65 8.17 86.58
N ALA A 748 -47.69 9.11 86.62
CA ALA A 748 -47.04 9.53 87.87
C ALA A 748 -47.92 10.41 88.78
N VAL A 749 -49.00 11.01 88.26
CA VAL A 749 -49.91 11.90 89.00
C VAL A 749 -51.14 11.15 89.56
N GLU A 750 -51.58 10.04 88.95
CA GLU A 750 -52.68 9.23 89.49
C GLU A 750 -52.33 8.52 90.82
N ASP A 751 -51.06 8.19 91.06
CA ASP A 751 -50.64 7.46 92.27
C ASP A 751 -50.68 8.30 93.57
N PHE A 752 -50.98 9.61 93.49
CA PHE A 752 -50.97 10.53 94.63
C PHE A 752 -52.35 10.88 95.23
N SER A 753 -53.46 10.29 94.74
CA SER A 753 -54.81 10.64 95.22
C SER A 753 -55.44 9.70 96.26
N HIS A 754 -54.71 8.70 96.78
CA HIS A 754 -55.22 7.75 97.78
C HIS A 754 -55.18 8.28 99.23
N VAL A 755 -55.96 9.34 99.52
CA VAL A 755 -56.24 9.80 100.90
C VAL A 755 -57.76 9.81 101.17
N ASP A 756 -58.12 9.15 102.27
CA ASP A 756 -59.49 8.82 102.72
C ASP A 756 -60.17 10.01 103.49
N PRO A 757 -61.41 9.92 104.02
CA PRO A 757 -62.61 10.32 103.28
C PRO A 757 -63.55 11.27 104.07
N ALA A 758 -64.81 11.31 103.63
CA ALA A 758 -66.02 11.60 104.42
C ALA A 758 -66.30 13.04 104.88
N ILE A 759 -67.13 13.74 104.10
CA ILE A 759 -68.17 14.63 104.64
C ILE A 759 -69.53 14.29 103.99
N PHE A 760 -70.58 14.36 104.81
CA PHE A 760 -72.00 14.07 104.56
C PHE A 760 -72.50 14.51 103.17
N SER A 761 -73.08 13.67 102.30
CA SER A 761 -74.23 12.75 102.44
C SER A 761 -75.60 13.44 102.65
N ALA A 762 -76.50 13.33 101.66
CA ALA A 762 -77.91 12.92 101.80
C ALA A 762 -78.71 12.94 100.46
N VAL A 763 -79.78 12.13 100.40
CA VAL A 763 -80.95 12.15 99.46
C VAL A 763 -80.73 11.82 97.96
N LYS A 764 -80.89 10.52 97.64
CA LYS A 764 -81.53 9.97 96.41
C LYS A 764 -83.08 9.92 96.64
N PRO A 765 -84.00 9.57 95.68
CA PRO A 765 -83.86 8.60 94.57
C PRO A 765 -84.73 8.83 93.29
N TYR A 766 -84.91 7.73 92.50
CA TYR A 766 -85.63 7.54 91.21
C TYR A 766 -84.86 8.04 89.97
N SER A 767 -84.33 7.21 89.04
CA SER A 767 -84.85 6.07 88.23
C SER A 767 -85.68 6.51 87.02
N SER A 768 -85.57 5.95 85.81
CA SER A 768 -84.94 4.68 85.33
C SER A 768 -84.62 4.77 83.82
N GLY A 769 -83.71 3.99 83.22
CA GLY A 769 -82.82 2.92 83.74
C GLY A 769 -82.40 1.95 82.61
N VAL A 770 -81.67 0.88 82.96
CA VAL A 770 -81.34 -0.33 82.13
C VAL A 770 -80.48 -0.04 80.88
N ASP A 771 -79.15 -0.17 80.89
CA ASP A 771 -78.30 -1.40 80.98
C ASP A 771 -78.32 -2.27 79.70
N ALA A 772 -77.21 -2.88 79.22
CA ALA A 772 -75.78 -2.68 79.49
C ALA A 772 -74.90 -3.44 78.45
N VAL A 773 -73.66 -2.96 78.24
CA VAL A 773 -72.37 -3.72 78.16
C VAL A 773 -72.36 -5.15 77.57
N ASN A 774 -71.53 -5.43 76.54
CA ASN A 774 -70.24 -6.15 76.70
C ASN A 774 -69.39 -6.35 75.42
N SER A 775 -68.10 -6.65 75.62
CA SER A 775 -67.14 -7.32 74.70
C SER A 775 -67.22 -8.87 74.91
N PRO A 776 -66.32 -9.77 74.40
CA PRO A 776 -65.22 -9.64 73.43
C PRO A 776 -65.27 -10.73 72.31
N GLU A 777 -64.14 -11.03 71.65
CA GLU A 777 -64.02 -12.05 70.59
C GLU A 777 -64.00 -13.50 71.08
N MET A 778 -64.59 -14.42 70.29
CA MET A 778 -64.28 -15.86 70.22
C MET A 778 -64.65 -16.38 68.81
N ARG A 779 -63.82 -17.24 68.18
CA ARG A 779 -64.11 -17.86 66.86
C ARG A 779 -64.78 -19.23 66.99
N LEU A 780 -65.62 -19.60 66.02
CA LEU A 780 -66.32 -20.89 65.98
C LEU A 780 -66.15 -21.57 64.60
N LYS A 781 -65.69 -22.83 64.59
CA LYS A 781 -65.69 -23.72 63.41
C LYS A 781 -66.43 -25.02 63.77
N SER A 782 -67.43 -25.37 62.97
CA SER A 782 -68.07 -26.71 62.94
C SER A 782 -68.53 -27.34 64.28
N GLY A 783 -68.95 -26.53 65.27
CA GLY A 783 -69.82 -27.00 66.36
C GLY A 783 -69.20 -27.07 67.76
N GLU A 784 -67.90 -26.77 67.94
CA GLU A 784 -67.28 -26.64 69.27
C GLU A 784 -66.45 -25.34 69.39
N LEU A 785 -66.19 -24.91 70.62
CA LEU A 785 -65.58 -23.62 70.96
C LEU A 785 -64.31 -23.81 71.80
N SER A 786 -63.16 -23.32 71.31
CA SER A 786 -61.90 -23.23 72.08
C SER A 786 -60.91 -22.23 71.44
N PRO A 787 -59.92 -21.70 72.18
CA PRO A 787 -59.16 -20.51 71.77
C PRO A 787 -57.73 -20.77 71.24
N ALA A 788 -57.30 -19.89 70.32
CA ALA A 788 -55.94 -19.39 70.09
C ALA A 788 -54.80 -20.32 69.57
N VAL A 789 -53.73 -19.63 69.11
CA VAL A 789 -52.32 -20.05 68.84
C VAL A 789 -51.95 -20.71 67.48
N ALA A 790 -51.26 -19.89 66.66
CA ALA A 790 -50.16 -20.08 65.69
C ALA A 790 -49.77 -21.41 64.98
N SER A 791 -49.32 -21.23 63.71
CA SER A 791 -48.04 -21.72 63.10
C SER A 791 -48.08 -22.74 61.94
N ALA A 792 -47.48 -22.31 60.82
CA ALA A 792 -46.73 -23.02 59.74
C ALA A 792 -47.31 -24.22 58.94
N GLU A 793 -47.12 -24.14 57.61
CA GLU A 793 -46.84 -25.18 56.57
C GLU A 793 -47.66 -26.49 56.55
N SER A 794 -48.09 -27.06 55.40
CA SER A 794 -47.79 -26.89 53.95
C SER A 794 -49.13 -26.95 53.12
N GLU A 795 -49.27 -27.21 51.80
CA GLU A 795 -48.42 -27.67 50.67
C GLU A 795 -49.13 -27.47 49.29
N VAL A 796 -48.38 -27.50 48.17
CA VAL A 796 -48.79 -27.65 46.74
C VAL A 796 -49.72 -26.59 46.08
N GLU A 797 -49.29 -26.11 44.90
CA GLU A 797 -50.01 -25.16 44.01
C GLU A 797 -50.87 -25.84 42.92
N VAL A 798 -51.70 -25.03 42.22
CA VAL A 798 -51.82 -24.91 40.73
C VAL A 798 -53.19 -24.33 40.33
N ASN A 799 -53.21 -23.29 39.50
CA ASN A 799 -54.22 -23.06 38.45
C ASN A 799 -53.68 -22.05 37.39
N PRO A 800 -54.18 -22.01 36.14
CA PRO A 800 -53.33 -21.66 34.99
C PRO A 800 -53.75 -20.39 34.21
N GLN A 801 -52.92 -20.03 33.21
CA GLN A 801 -53.27 -19.10 32.12
C GLN A 801 -53.89 -19.84 30.91
N PHE A 802 -54.41 -19.08 29.95
CA PHE A 802 -55.07 -19.54 28.71
C PHE A 802 -54.49 -18.82 27.48
N ASP A 803 -54.83 -19.31 26.28
CA ASP A 803 -53.93 -19.31 25.11
C ASP A 803 -54.62 -18.82 23.80
N THR A 804 -53.84 -18.70 22.71
CA THR A 804 -54.21 -18.60 21.26
C THR A 804 -54.83 -17.29 20.71
N GLU A 805 -54.03 -16.54 19.90
CA GLU A 805 -54.04 -16.52 18.41
C GLU A 805 -55.33 -16.26 17.59
N LEU A 806 -55.25 -15.42 16.53
CA LEU A 806 -55.88 -15.65 15.21
C LEU A 806 -55.46 -14.68 14.06
N ASP A 807 -55.34 -15.23 12.83
CA ASP A 807 -55.56 -14.65 11.47
C ASP A 807 -54.83 -13.35 11.00
N ALA A 808 -54.39 -13.19 9.74
CA ALA A 808 -54.33 -14.03 8.51
C ALA A 808 -53.33 -13.34 7.51
N GLU A 809 -52.99 -13.79 6.29
CA GLU A 809 -53.49 -14.85 5.39
C GLU A 809 -52.29 -15.54 4.65
N THR A 810 -52.34 -15.84 3.34
CA THR A 810 -51.37 -16.74 2.64
C THR A 810 -51.17 -16.47 1.14
N SER A 811 -49.97 -16.72 0.58
CA SER A 811 -49.75 -16.99 -0.87
C SER A 811 -48.37 -17.64 -1.14
N ASP A 812 -48.35 -18.85 -1.70
CA ASP A 812 -47.34 -19.45 -2.62
C ASP A 812 -45.83 -19.55 -2.24
N ALA A 813 -44.98 -20.41 -2.86
CA ALA A 813 -45.16 -21.73 -3.47
C ALA A 813 -43.78 -22.35 -3.88
N PHE A 814 -43.55 -23.66 -3.60
CA PHE A 814 -42.48 -24.53 -4.18
C PHE A 814 -41.00 -24.14 -3.88
N SER A 815 -39.97 -25.01 -3.95
CA SER A 815 -39.88 -26.49 -3.90
C SER A 815 -38.42 -26.97 -3.85
N GLU A 816 -38.14 -28.12 -3.21
CA GLU A 816 -36.99 -29.02 -3.46
C GLU A 816 -35.56 -28.45 -3.19
N ILE A 817 -34.49 -29.24 -2.92
CA ILE A 817 -34.29 -30.70 -2.79
C ILE A 817 -33.22 -30.97 -1.69
N THR A 818 -33.15 -32.20 -1.15
CA THR A 818 -32.13 -32.61 -0.16
C THR A 818 -31.06 -33.54 -0.73
N GLY A 819 -29.78 -33.26 -0.47
CA GLY A 819 -28.62 -34.13 -0.72
C GLY A 819 -27.31 -33.31 -0.64
N ASP A 820 -26.15 -33.85 -0.29
CA ASP A 820 -25.80 -35.20 0.17
C ASP A 820 -24.63 -35.14 1.19
N GLN A 821 -24.41 -36.18 1.98
CA GLN A 821 -23.33 -36.28 2.99
C GLN A 821 -22.36 -37.40 2.62
N GLY A 822 -21.29 -37.05 1.88
CA GLY A 822 -20.28 -37.99 1.40
C GLY A 822 -18.92 -37.81 2.08
N ASP A 823 -18.69 -38.49 3.21
CA ASP A 823 -17.34 -38.69 3.78
C ASP A 823 -16.53 -39.65 2.89
N PHE A 824 -15.32 -39.23 2.49
CA PHE A 824 -14.35 -40.07 1.79
C PHE A 824 -12.89 -39.66 2.07
N SER A 825 -12.40 -39.91 3.29
CA SER A 825 -10.95 -39.88 3.56
C SER A 825 -10.23 -41.01 2.78
N GLY A 826 -9.38 -40.68 1.80
CA GLY A 826 -8.92 -41.63 0.76
C GLY A 826 -7.41 -41.77 0.48
N GLY A 827 -6.60 -40.74 0.77
CA GLY A 827 -5.11 -40.80 0.82
C GLY A 827 -4.30 -41.06 -0.47
N SER A 828 -3.05 -40.59 -0.47
CA SER A 828 -1.89 -41.26 -1.07
C SER A 828 -0.59 -40.60 -0.57
N ALA A 829 0.56 -41.27 -0.73
CA ALA A 829 1.88 -40.71 -0.47
C ALA A 829 2.89 -41.21 -1.52
N GLY A 830 3.85 -40.36 -1.86
CA GLY A 830 4.82 -40.54 -2.94
C GLY A 830 4.62 -39.48 -4.04
N HIS A 831 5.68 -38.98 -4.66
CA HIS A 831 7.03 -39.56 -4.72
C HIS A 831 8.15 -38.63 -4.21
#